data_AF-A0A8T5P2F8-F1
#
_entry.id   AF-A0A8T5P2F8-F1
#
_cell.length_a   1.000
_cell.length_b   1.000
_cell.length_c   1.000
_cell.angle_alpha   90.00
_cell.angle_beta   90.00
_cell.angle_gamma   90.00
#
_symmetry.space_group_name_H-M   'P 1'
#
loop_
_entity.id
_entity.type
_entity.pdbx_description
1 polymer ?
#
loop_
_entity_poly.entity_id
_entity_poly.type
_entity_poly.pdbx_seq_one_letter_code
_entity_poly.pdbx_strand_id
1 'polypeptide(L)'
;MVDQAEIHRMSLSEDVKEQRAAAEQLGKNFAELPDKKQAWEDLIRLTSYDDSDVRWRTVYALDIAFSHVPDKKQAWNDLHRLTSDNDSNVRWGTANALGIAFSHVPDKKQAWYDLHRLTSDKDSNVRWGAANALGIAFSHVPDKKQAWSDLHRLTSDNDNFVRWGAADALSIAFSYVPDKEQAWNDLHRLTSDVDNDVRWRAANALGIAFSHVPDKEQAWDDIIRLTSDNSGHVRWRAANALGIAFSHVPDKKLAWDDLHSLTSDNDSGVRSGAANALGIAFSHVPDKKLVWDDLHRLASDKDRYVRIAANHSSGKVSIFRASEADEDGFKLEMENAIGFFEKASNEATYYDNPAKFCLPFYRSFYALTFKKEEADTDVQIFLSEAKSAVEGSESKEKLFEAVENLENALKEAQKARDFGDVKSDLNAYRRYCERVFELLDTTEEKAPGASKVIRKGLPIIDERIKRIIAEIQEKTKVLCKNTKGTQHENLGKEVANVGENLLKIRDSIGLEKALMNLEISISAMCKILPDEEKREVCELLTKAKEENSIADRVELIHISLINISKFLESPSIFHKSAEDYKNKAKAQTGEKKRLLIIQASQMYSKASELYEKQGMWVDSYITRVLSKSILISIEDNDLRAIKLLDEIIDNIDKAIKITDEMDVNQLRRLQGMRYEYLGKKNIRLAIIHNENFLTQDKRLSDIVDCFVNASKMFEKLEGENKEYGSKCKGCACLYESLKYLSNGIKTKKIFYFYKSFKTFKKSKKYYTSANSNIGIDILDKINDMTKLLKKFIDQQSESVKNGNTIRIMELDEMFEKIDAILEEISAVTVKKILTNCIFETAMASIENISGMNKEPKKEIAMTTIKINNSKSVQVGMGNDINQVQDSGTPKRKAPKKQKTSKKQINPKEPAKANENPKPPIPYLSELESEIADIFKSIYQKDRKAGVSEVNAKTLESLKHKLHDLKASGNNINWLDMGCGDGRCLEVLDDIQDRGNIYYHGIDISHKFLDDAQIRARKYGIKSNIETMNTAAMEFDSEFDLVSAVLFLHEVDPLCLPYVIRNMLRALKSDGTLVISDFEGPYEQEEGVVSWGAEYLEKFLSNIGGARMSPGFVPSGEFPKELGFYRCYVKKPELDEERFKKFIEGYGGFMKAKKEDSRKRREELRSQINKRVCEILKRPDIDTKNITDEDKKLLRESMGKEYGIKALKIRMLTNEILFLDEKIGEFERGERCRSI
;
A
#
# COMPACT_ATOMS: atom_id res chain seq x y z
N MET A 1 26.16 40.57 13.97
CA MET A 1 25.60 41.01 15.26
C MET A 1 25.59 42.53 15.22
N VAL A 2 24.40 43.14 15.30
CA VAL A 2 24.22 44.59 15.15
C VAL A 2 24.67 45.28 16.44
N ASP A 3 25.50 46.33 16.32
CA ASP A 3 26.02 47.08 17.47
C ASP A 3 25.01 48.13 17.94
N GLN A 4 24.19 47.76 18.92
CA GLN A 4 23.15 48.64 19.46
C GLN A 4 23.73 49.88 20.15
N ALA A 5 24.91 49.80 20.77
CA ALA A 5 25.50 50.93 21.47
C ALA A 5 25.92 52.03 20.48
N GLU A 6 26.42 51.63 19.31
CA GLU A 6 26.77 52.57 18.25
C GLU A 6 25.52 53.21 17.63
N ILE A 7 24.43 52.45 17.43
CA ILE A 7 23.14 53.00 16.98
C ILE A 7 22.62 54.05 17.97
N HIS A 8 22.67 53.75 19.26
CA HIS A 8 22.26 54.69 20.31
C HIS A 8 23.12 55.96 20.28
N ARG A 9 24.45 55.84 20.17
CA ARG A 9 25.37 56.98 20.04
C ARG A 9 25.03 57.84 18.83
N MET A 10 24.82 57.22 17.67
CA MET A 10 24.46 57.92 16.44
C MET A 10 23.10 58.63 16.57
N SER A 11 22.14 58.05 17.31
CA SER A 11 20.83 58.67 17.57
C SER A 11 20.89 59.91 18.46
N LEU A 12 21.98 60.07 19.23
CA LEU A 12 22.25 61.21 20.11
C LEU A 12 23.15 62.28 19.44
N SER A 13 23.69 61.98 18.27
CA SER A 13 24.64 62.84 17.58
C SER A 13 23.99 64.13 17.08
N GLU A 14 24.78 65.20 16.95
CA GLU A 14 24.38 66.42 16.23
C GLU A 14 24.63 66.31 14.71
N ASP A 15 25.36 65.28 14.25
CA ASP A 15 25.56 65.03 12.82
C ASP A 15 24.33 64.35 12.21
N VAL A 16 23.66 65.08 11.31
CA VAL A 16 22.51 64.61 10.54
C VAL A 16 22.78 63.30 9.80
N LYS A 17 24.01 63.06 9.32
CA LYS A 17 24.34 61.78 8.67
C LYS A 17 24.32 60.61 9.64
N GLU A 18 24.80 60.83 10.86
CA GLU A 18 24.75 59.82 11.92
C GLU A 18 23.31 59.59 12.37
N GLN A 19 22.51 60.64 12.53
CA GLN A 19 21.08 60.53 12.83
C GLN A 19 20.31 59.74 11.76
N ARG A 20 20.58 59.99 10.47
CA ARG A 20 19.99 59.25 9.35
C ARG A 20 20.39 57.77 9.38
N ALA A 21 21.67 57.50 9.63
CA ALA A 21 22.18 56.14 9.77
C ALA A 21 21.52 55.44 10.97
N ALA A 22 21.34 56.11 12.10
CA ALA A 22 20.64 55.58 13.26
C ALA A 22 19.19 55.21 12.92
N ALA A 23 18.43 56.11 12.30
CA ALA A 23 17.05 55.85 11.89
C ALA A 23 16.94 54.64 10.93
N GLU A 24 17.86 54.53 9.95
CA GLU A 24 17.90 53.41 9.01
C GLU A 24 18.27 52.07 9.68
N GLN A 25 19.25 52.09 10.59
CA GLN A 25 19.69 50.90 11.32
C GLN A 25 18.62 50.42 12.32
N LEU A 26 17.94 51.36 12.99
CA LEU A 26 16.81 51.05 13.86
C LEU A 26 15.66 50.43 13.06
N GLY A 27 15.30 50.99 11.90
CA GLY A 27 14.23 50.44 11.06
C GLY A 27 14.52 49.03 10.52
N LYS A 28 15.76 48.77 10.09
CA LYS A 28 16.14 47.46 9.52
C LYS A 28 16.30 46.37 10.57
N ASN A 29 16.82 46.72 11.74
CA ASN A 29 17.30 45.73 12.71
C ASN A 29 16.48 45.68 14.00
N PHE A 30 15.39 46.45 14.13
CA PHE A 30 14.65 46.62 15.39
C PHE A 30 14.34 45.30 16.12
N ALA A 31 13.91 44.28 15.37
CA ALA A 31 13.57 42.96 15.92
C ALA A 31 14.77 42.25 16.56
N GLU A 32 15.97 42.47 16.02
CA GLU A 32 17.23 41.82 16.41
C GLU A 32 17.95 42.54 17.56
N LEU A 33 17.54 43.78 17.88
CA LEU A 33 18.17 44.56 18.94
C LEU A 33 17.83 43.98 20.33
N PRO A 34 18.83 43.79 21.21
CA PRO A 34 18.62 43.24 22.55
C PRO A 34 17.78 44.16 23.45
N ASP A 35 18.03 45.48 23.45
CA ASP A 35 17.24 46.45 24.23
C ASP A 35 16.25 47.20 23.34
N LYS A 36 15.10 46.57 23.08
CA LYS A 36 14.03 47.15 22.25
C LYS A 36 13.36 48.38 22.87
N LYS A 37 13.51 48.57 24.18
CA LYS A 37 12.96 49.75 24.86
C LYS A 37 13.81 50.97 24.55
N GLN A 38 15.13 50.87 24.70
CA GLN A 38 16.06 51.94 24.30
C GLN A 38 15.94 52.24 22.81
N ALA A 39 15.88 51.21 21.96
CA ALA A 39 15.72 51.38 20.52
C ALA A 39 14.44 52.14 20.16
N TRP A 40 13.33 51.88 20.87
CA TRP A 40 12.09 52.63 20.70
C TRP A 40 12.23 54.09 21.15
N GLU A 41 12.84 54.33 22.31
CA GLU A 41 13.09 55.68 22.82
C GLU A 41 13.98 56.50 21.87
N ASP A 42 14.98 55.88 21.25
CA ASP A 42 15.83 56.50 20.24
C ASP A 42 15.06 56.83 18.95
N LEU A 43 14.17 55.93 18.48
CA LEU A 43 13.25 56.23 17.36
C LEU A 43 12.34 57.42 17.70
N ILE A 44 11.71 57.42 18.88
CA ILE A 44 10.83 58.51 19.30
C ILE A 44 11.62 59.82 19.40
N ARG A 45 12.87 59.80 19.87
CA ARG A 45 13.74 60.99 19.88
C ARG A 45 14.00 61.51 18.46
N LEU A 46 14.30 60.60 17.53
CA LEU A 46 14.63 60.98 16.14
C LEU A 46 13.46 61.66 15.42
N THR A 47 12.21 61.45 15.85
CA THR A 47 11.04 62.16 15.29
C THR A 47 11.02 63.67 15.61
N SER A 48 11.81 64.11 16.60
CA SER A 48 11.84 65.50 17.06
C SER A 48 12.96 66.35 16.45
N TYR A 49 13.89 65.78 15.66
CA TYR A 49 15.01 66.53 15.06
C TYR A 49 14.62 67.26 13.78
N ASP A 50 15.09 68.48 13.56
CA ASP A 50 14.64 69.36 12.46
C ASP A 50 14.88 68.85 11.02
N ASP A 51 15.78 67.87 10.80
CA ASP A 51 16.07 67.35 9.46
C ASP A 51 14.94 66.47 8.90
N SER A 52 14.40 66.85 7.75
CA SER A 52 13.26 66.18 7.13
C SER A 52 13.54 64.73 6.69
N ASP A 53 14.78 64.40 6.29
CA ASP A 53 15.15 63.04 5.87
C ASP A 53 15.32 62.11 7.09
N VAL A 54 15.90 62.61 8.19
CA VAL A 54 15.91 61.91 9.49
C VAL A 54 14.49 61.58 9.93
N ARG A 55 13.59 62.58 9.94
CA ARG A 55 12.18 62.38 10.33
C ARG A 55 11.49 61.38 9.43
N TRP A 56 11.61 61.51 8.11
CA TRP A 56 10.99 60.60 7.14
C TRP A 56 11.43 59.13 7.36
N ARG A 57 12.74 58.88 7.54
CA ARG A 57 13.29 57.54 7.82
C ARG A 57 12.82 56.98 9.15
N THR A 58 12.79 57.83 10.16
CA THR A 58 12.36 57.46 11.51
C THR A 58 10.89 57.04 11.52
N VAL A 59 10.06 57.81 10.82
CA VAL A 59 8.64 57.56 10.69
C VAL A 59 8.35 56.25 9.96
N TYR A 60 9.12 55.91 8.92
CA TYR A 60 9.05 54.59 8.28
C TYR A 60 9.48 53.45 9.22
N ALA A 61 10.49 53.70 10.07
CA ALA A 61 10.96 52.74 11.05
C ALA A 61 9.93 52.48 12.18
N LEU A 62 9.12 53.48 12.56
CA LEU A 62 8.08 53.33 13.59
C LEU A 62 7.04 52.27 13.22
N ASP A 63 6.68 52.21 11.93
CA ASP A 63 5.74 51.24 11.39
C ASP A 63 6.17 49.79 11.68
N ILE A 64 7.41 49.46 11.31
CA ILE A 64 8.01 48.14 11.50
C ILE A 64 8.26 47.86 12.98
N ALA A 65 8.78 48.85 13.71
CA ALA A 65 9.23 48.70 15.09
C ALA A 65 8.08 48.44 16.08
N PHE A 66 6.89 49.02 15.85
CA PHE A 66 5.76 48.93 16.79
C PHE A 66 5.42 47.48 17.14
N SER A 67 5.47 46.57 16.15
CA SER A 67 5.16 45.14 16.33
C SER A 67 6.12 44.42 17.30
N HIS A 68 7.34 44.94 17.49
CA HIS A 68 8.40 44.31 18.28
C HIS A 68 8.61 44.94 19.67
N VAL A 69 8.03 46.12 19.95
CA VAL A 69 8.18 46.77 21.27
C VAL A 69 7.53 45.93 22.38
N PRO A 70 8.21 45.67 23.51
CA PRO A 70 7.63 44.91 24.63
C PRO A 70 6.53 45.68 25.37
N ASP A 71 6.66 47.01 25.54
CA ASP A 71 5.65 47.86 26.14
C ASP A 71 4.75 48.53 25.08
N LYS A 72 3.72 47.80 24.64
CA LYS A 72 2.74 48.30 23.66
C LYS A 72 1.96 49.50 24.16
N LYS A 73 1.78 49.64 25.47
CA LYS A 73 1.01 50.73 26.06
C LYS A 73 1.78 52.03 25.99
N GLN A 74 3.07 52.00 26.31
CA GLN A 74 3.93 53.16 26.17
C GLN A 74 4.10 53.55 24.69
N ALA A 75 4.39 52.58 23.82
CA ALA A 75 4.50 52.82 22.39
C ALA A 75 3.22 53.43 21.79
N TRP A 76 2.05 52.97 22.26
CA TRP A 76 0.75 53.54 21.90
C TRP A 76 0.63 55.00 22.34
N ASN A 77 0.97 55.33 23.59
CA ASN A 77 0.91 56.70 24.09
C ASN A 77 1.85 57.64 23.30
N ASP A 78 3.02 57.15 22.91
CA ASP A 78 3.97 57.90 22.09
C ASP A 78 3.38 58.19 20.70
N LEU A 79 2.82 57.18 20.01
CA LEU A 79 2.15 57.36 18.73
C LEU A 79 0.97 58.34 18.85
N HIS A 80 0.11 58.17 19.87
CA HIS A 80 -1.01 59.07 20.13
C HIS A 80 -0.56 60.54 20.19
N ARG A 81 0.52 60.83 20.92
CA ARG A 81 1.10 62.19 21.00
C ARG A 81 1.54 62.70 19.62
N LEU A 82 2.19 61.87 18.81
CA LEU A 82 2.71 62.24 17.49
C LEU A 82 1.60 62.51 16.46
N THR A 83 0.37 62.01 16.67
CA THR A 83 -0.78 62.34 15.79
C THR A 83 -1.16 63.82 15.81
N SER A 84 -0.68 64.56 16.79
CA SER A 84 -0.92 66.00 16.96
C SER A 84 0.38 66.82 16.80
N ASP A 85 1.44 66.24 16.23
CA ASP A 85 2.70 66.95 16.00
C ASP A 85 2.51 68.14 15.04
N ASN A 86 3.34 69.17 15.16
CA ASN A 86 3.28 70.34 14.27
C ASN A 86 3.74 69.99 12.84
N ASP A 87 4.65 69.03 12.69
CA ASP A 87 5.20 68.58 11.42
C ASP A 87 4.26 67.58 10.73
N SER A 88 3.87 67.87 9.49
CA SER A 88 2.99 66.99 8.73
C SER A 88 3.64 65.66 8.32
N ASN A 89 4.97 65.58 8.17
CA ASN A 89 5.65 64.31 7.88
C ASN A 89 5.59 63.36 9.08
N VAL A 90 5.72 63.92 10.29
CA VAL A 90 5.57 63.15 11.54
C VAL A 90 4.14 62.66 11.69
N ARG A 91 3.14 63.54 11.49
CA ARG A 91 1.72 63.14 11.52
C ARG A 91 1.40 62.10 10.44
N TRP A 92 1.94 62.26 9.23
CA TRP A 92 1.67 61.39 8.09
C TRP A 92 2.05 59.94 8.37
N GLY A 93 3.30 59.66 8.74
CA GLY A 93 3.65 58.26 8.97
C GLY A 93 3.36 57.80 10.39
N THR A 94 3.02 58.69 11.33
CA THR A 94 2.23 58.27 12.49
C THR A 94 0.89 57.70 12.03
N ALA A 95 0.19 58.32 11.06
CA ALA A 95 -1.04 57.76 10.48
C ALA A 95 -0.81 56.37 9.86
N ASN A 96 0.26 56.18 9.09
CA ASN A 96 0.60 54.86 8.54
C ASN A 96 0.87 53.83 9.64
N ALA A 97 1.72 54.15 10.63
CA ALA A 97 2.02 53.27 11.75
C ALA A 97 0.78 52.93 12.57
N LEU A 98 -0.16 53.88 12.72
CA LEU A 98 -1.46 53.64 13.36
C LEU A 98 -2.27 52.55 12.65
N GLY A 99 -2.27 52.50 11.32
CA GLY A 99 -3.02 51.50 10.55
C GLY A 99 -2.60 50.08 10.88
N ILE A 100 -1.28 49.82 10.92
CA ILE A 100 -0.70 48.50 11.23
C ILE A 100 -0.77 48.20 12.74
N ALA A 101 -0.54 49.20 13.59
CA ALA A 101 -0.66 49.06 15.03
C ALA A 101 -2.10 48.83 15.51
N PHE A 102 -3.11 49.24 14.73
CA PHE A 102 -4.51 49.39 15.16
C PHE A 102 -5.11 48.13 15.82
N SER A 103 -4.78 46.94 15.31
CA SER A 103 -5.29 45.69 15.85
C SER A 103 -4.72 45.37 17.25
N HIS A 104 -3.54 45.92 17.55
CA HIS A 104 -2.72 45.67 18.74
C HIS A 104 -2.77 46.80 19.79
N VAL A 105 -3.39 47.93 19.49
CA VAL A 105 -3.50 49.04 20.46
C VAL A 105 -4.42 48.67 21.63
N PRO A 106 -4.03 49.03 22.88
CA PRO A 106 -4.83 48.74 24.07
C PRO A 106 -6.15 49.53 24.11
N ASP A 107 -6.17 50.74 23.54
CA ASP A 107 -7.37 51.58 23.43
C ASP A 107 -7.74 51.84 21.96
N LYS A 108 -8.61 50.98 21.43
CA LYS A 108 -9.12 51.09 20.05
C LYS A 108 -10.03 52.30 19.84
N LYS A 109 -10.61 52.87 20.89
CA LYS A 109 -11.45 54.08 20.76
C LYS A 109 -10.59 55.30 20.55
N GLN A 110 -9.52 55.45 21.33
CA GLN A 110 -8.60 56.57 21.15
C GLN A 110 -7.88 56.50 19.80
N ALA A 111 -7.39 55.31 19.42
CA ALA A 111 -6.79 55.09 18.10
C ALA A 111 -7.74 55.41 16.94
N TRP A 112 -9.01 55.03 17.09
CA TRP A 112 -10.06 55.42 16.16
C TRP A 112 -10.24 56.95 16.09
N TYR A 113 -10.34 57.63 17.22
CA TYR A 113 -10.51 59.09 17.25
C TYR A 113 -9.34 59.83 16.60
N ASP A 114 -8.11 59.38 16.83
CA ASP A 114 -6.94 60.01 16.21
C ASP A 114 -6.92 59.77 14.70
N LEU A 115 -7.20 58.54 14.25
CA LEU A 115 -7.25 58.21 12.84
C LEU A 115 -8.36 59.01 12.12
N HIS A 116 -9.57 59.06 12.72
CA HIS A 116 -10.68 59.88 12.24
C HIS A 116 -10.26 61.34 12.06
N ARG A 117 -9.63 61.96 13.07
CA ARG A 117 -9.13 63.34 12.99
C ARG A 117 -8.13 63.52 11.84
N LEU A 118 -7.20 62.58 11.65
CA LEU A 118 -6.18 62.65 10.59
C LEU A 118 -6.78 62.56 9.18
N THR A 119 -7.94 61.92 9.00
CA THR A 119 -8.66 61.95 7.70
C THR A 119 -9.15 63.33 7.28
N SER A 120 -9.13 64.31 8.19
CA SER A 120 -9.49 65.71 7.94
C SER A 120 -8.32 66.67 8.17
N ASP A 121 -7.07 66.17 8.17
CA ASP A 121 -5.89 67.02 8.33
C ASP A 121 -5.78 68.04 7.18
N LYS A 122 -5.17 69.20 7.46
CA LYS A 122 -4.92 70.24 6.47
C LYS A 122 -3.97 69.78 5.36
N ASP A 123 -3.02 68.91 5.70
CA ASP A 123 -1.99 68.40 4.80
C ASP A 123 -2.48 67.16 4.04
N SER A 124 -2.33 67.15 2.71
CA SER A 124 -2.82 66.05 1.88
C SER A 124 -2.03 64.76 2.06
N ASN A 125 -0.73 64.81 2.37
CA ASN A 125 0.04 63.60 2.66
C ASN A 125 -0.51 62.93 3.91
N VAL A 126 -0.82 63.71 4.96
CA VAL A 126 -1.42 63.18 6.19
C VAL A 126 -2.77 62.53 5.90
N ARG A 127 -3.64 63.17 5.12
CA ARG A 127 -4.92 62.58 4.71
C ARG A 127 -4.74 61.31 3.89
N TRP A 128 -3.76 61.26 3.00
CA TRP A 128 -3.41 60.07 2.22
C TRP A 128 -2.94 58.91 3.12
N GLY A 129 -2.02 59.17 4.06
CA GLY A 129 -1.60 58.18 5.05
C GLY A 129 -2.75 57.69 5.92
N ALA A 130 -3.63 58.60 6.34
CA ALA A 130 -4.84 58.26 7.07
C ALA A 130 -5.82 57.40 6.24
N ALA A 131 -5.97 57.66 4.94
CA ALA A 131 -6.79 56.84 4.05
C ALA A 131 -6.27 55.39 3.98
N ASN A 132 -4.97 55.21 3.75
CA ASN A 132 -4.34 53.88 3.72
C ASN A 132 -4.51 53.15 5.05
N ALA A 133 -4.21 53.84 6.16
CA ALA A 133 -4.35 53.31 7.50
C ALA A 133 -5.79 52.92 7.83
N LEU A 134 -6.76 53.71 7.37
CA LEU A 134 -8.18 53.42 7.52
C LEU A 134 -8.60 52.15 6.77
N GLY A 135 -8.06 51.91 5.57
CA GLY A 135 -8.28 50.67 4.84
C GLY A 135 -7.80 49.42 5.60
N ILE A 136 -6.58 49.49 6.15
CA ILE A 136 -5.98 48.39 6.94
C ILE A 136 -6.74 48.17 8.26
N ALA A 137 -7.07 49.26 8.97
CA ALA A 137 -7.73 49.22 10.26
C ALA A 137 -9.24 48.94 10.19
N PHE A 138 -9.87 49.03 9.01
CA PHE A 138 -11.33 49.11 8.84
C PHE A 138 -12.10 47.99 9.54
N SER A 139 -11.60 46.76 9.50
CA SER A 139 -12.26 45.62 10.13
C SER A 139 -12.30 45.72 11.67
N HIS A 140 -11.36 46.46 12.26
CA HIS A 140 -11.12 46.62 13.69
C HIS A 140 -11.65 47.93 14.28
N VAL A 141 -12.05 48.90 13.44
CA VAL A 141 -12.58 50.18 13.94
C VAL A 141 -13.90 49.96 14.70
N PRO A 142 -14.08 50.61 15.87
CA PRO A 142 -15.30 50.47 16.67
C PRO A 142 -16.51 51.11 16.00
N ASP A 143 -16.33 52.21 15.26
CA ASP A 143 -17.40 52.90 14.53
C ASP A 143 -17.22 52.77 13.01
N LYS A 144 -17.71 51.65 12.47
CA LYS A 144 -17.65 51.36 11.03
C LYS A 144 -18.48 52.31 10.17
N LYS A 145 -19.51 52.96 10.75
CA LYS A 145 -20.34 53.92 10.00
C LYS A 145 -19.57 55.23 9.78
N GLN A 146 -18.90 55.74 10.82
CA GLN A 146 -18.09 56.93 10.68
C GLN A 146 -16.82 56.66 9.85
N ALA A 147 -16.15 55.53 10.05
CA ALA A 147 -15.04 55.09 9.21
C ALA A 147 -15.43 55.02 7.73
N TRP A 148 -16.61 54.47 7.44
CA TRP A 148 -17.15 54.48 6.09
C TRP A 148 -17.38 55.91 5.56
N SER A 149 -18.01 56.78 6.36
CA SER A 149 -18.25 58.17 5.97
C SER A 149 -16.96 58.93 5.65
N ASP A 150 -15.88 58.69 6.41
CA ASP A 150 -14.59 59.31 6.16
C ASP A 150 -13.94 58.80 4.88
N LEU A 151 -13.96 57.47 4.67
CA LEU A 151 -13.43 56.86 3.45
C LEU A 151 -14.19 57.36 2.23
N HIS A 152 -15.52 57.37 2.26
CA HIS A 152 -16.38 57.92 1.22
C HIS A 152 -15.99 59.36 0.87
N ARG A 153 -15.83 60.24 1.87
CA ARG A 153 -15.38 61.62 1.65
C ARG A 153 -14.01 61.70 0.98
N LEU A 154 -13.06 60.87 1.39
CA LEU A 154 -11.69 60.85 0.85
C LEU A 154 -11.64 60.41 -0.63
N THR A 155 -12.60 59.60 -1.10
CA THR A 155 -12.71 59.26 -2.54
C THR A 155 -13.03 60.47 -3.44
N SER A 156 -13.42 61.60 -2.84
CA SER A 156 -13.73 62.85 -3.55
C SER A 156 -12.81 64.00 -3.11
N ASP A 157 -11.65 63.69 -2.50
CA ASP A 157 -10.69 64.71 -2.08
C ASP A 157 -10.14 65.47 -3.30
N ASN A 158 -9.75 66.73 -3.10
CA ASN A 158 -9.17 67.56 -4.16
C ASN A 158 -7.79 67.03 -4.60
N ASP A 159 -7.04 66.42 -3.68
CA ASP A 159 -5.71 65.89 -3.93
C ASP A 159 -5.79 64.46 -4.52
N ASN A 160 -5.05 64.21 -5.61
CA ASN A 160 -5.08 62.93 -6.31
C ASN A 160 -4.43 61.79 -5.50
N PHE A 161 -3.41 62.06 -4.67
CA PHE A 161 -2.79 61.05 -3.81
C PHE A 161 -3.79 60.60 -2.75
N VAL A 162 -4.59 61.50 -2.21
CA VAL A 162 -5.65 61.15 -1.25
C VAL A 162 -6.73 60.29 -1.92
N ARG A 163 -7.21 60.66 -3.12
CA ARG A 163 -8.18 59.83 -3.87
C ARG A 163 -7.63 58.46 -4.24
N TRP A 164 -6.35 58.40 -4.63
CA TRP A 164 -5.62 57.14 -4.83
C TRP A 164 -5.63 56.33 -3.52
N GLY A 165 -5.15 56.87 -2.41
CA GLY A 165 -5.12 56.14 -1.13
C GLY A 165 -6.51 55.65 -0.70
N ALA A 166 -7.56 56.42 -0.98
CA ALA A 166 -8.94 55.99 -0.75
C ALA A 166 -9.34 54.80 -1.65
N ALA A 167 -8.92 54.77 -2.92
CA ALA A 167 -9.13 53.64 -3.82
C ALA A 167 -8.40 52.37 -3.32
N ASP A 168 -7.14 52.50 -2.89
CA ASP A 168 -6.39 51.39 -2.30
C ASP A 168 -7.06 50.91 -1.00
N ALA A 169 -7.51 51.82 -0.14
CA ALA A 169 -8.23 51.49 1.08
C ALA A 169 -9.56 50.78 0.81
N LEU A 170 -10.31 51.20 -0.21
CA LEU A 170 -11.53 50.52 -0.67
C LEU A 170 -11.24 49.09 -1.09
N SER A 171 -10.12 48.81 -1.77
CA SER A 171 -9.79 47.45 -2.21
C SER A 171 -9.75 46.42 -1.07
N ILE A 172 -9.36 46.84 0.14
CA ILE A 172 -9.24 45.98 1.32
C ILE A 172 -10.50 46.08 2.19
N ALA A 173 -11.07 47.28 2.34
CA ALA A 173 -12.20 47.54 3.21
C ALA A 173 -13.56 47.14 2.62
N PHE A 174 -13.67 46.94 1.30
CA PHE A 174 -14.95 46.78 0.59
C PHE A 174 -15.90 45.75 1.21
N SER A 175 -15.38 44.61 1.66
CA SER A 175 -16.21 43.54 2.24
C SER A 175 -16.80 43.91 3.61
N TYR A 176 -16.20 44.88 4.31
CA TYR A 176 -16.54 45.32 5.65
C TYR A 176 -17.38 46.61 5.70
N VAL A 177 -17.50 47.34 4.58
CA VAL A 177 -18.26 48.59 4.54
C VAL A 177 -19.76 48.34 4.80
N PRO A 178 -20.44 49.18 5.59
CA PRO A 178 -21.87 49.03 5.86
C PRO A 178 -22.75 49.24 4.62
N ASP A 179 -22.33 50.12 3.71
CA ASP A 179 -23.07 50.48 2.50
C ASP A 179 -22.27 50.12 1.25
N LYS A 180 -22.52 48.90 0.74
CA LYS A 180 -21.82 48.36 -0.42
C LYS A 180 -22.25 49.00 -1.74
N GLU A 181 -23.46 49.55 -1.82
CA GLU A 181 -23.93 50.27 -3.00
C GLU A 181 -23.20 51.59 -3.13
N GLN A 182 -23.05 52.35 -2.06
CA GLN A 182 -22.30 53.60 -2.10
C GLN A 182 -20.80 53.36 -2.33
N ALA A 183 -20.21 52.34 -1.69
CA ALA A 183 -18.82 51.96 -1.95
C ALA A 183 -18.57 51.52 -3.39
N TRP A 184 -19.54 50.82 -3.98
CA TRP A 184 -19.53 50.51 -5.40
C TRP A 184 -19.60 51.77 -6.27
N ASN A 185 -20.53 52.68 -6.00
CA ASN A 185 -20.67 53.93 -6.74
C ASN A 185 -19.41 54.81 -6.68
N ASP A 186 -18.74 54.86 -5.53
CA ASP A 186 -17.48 55.59 -5.38
C ASP A 186 -16.36 54.96 -6.22
N LEU A 187 -16.24 53.63 -6.19
CA LEU A 187 -15.24 52.91 -6.96
C LEU A 187 -15.50 53.03 -8.47
N HIS A 188 -16.77 52.91 -8.90
CA HIS A 188 -17.21 53.17 -10.27
C HIS A 188 -16.78 54.59 -10.72
N ARG A 189 -17.05 55.63 -9.92
CA ARG A 189 -16.62 57.00 -10.23
C ARG A 189 -15.10 57.12 -10.34
N LEU A 190 -14.34 56.50 -9.45
CA LEU A 190 -12.87 56.55 -9.45
C LEU A 190 -12.26 55.88 -10.70
N THR A 191 -12.94 54.91 -11.32
CA THR A 191 -12.50 54.31 -12.61
C THR A 191 -12.57 55.30 -13.79
N SER A 192 -13.19 56.47 -13.59
CA SER A 192 -13.30 57.55 -14.57
C SER A 192 -12.64 58.85 -14.08
N ASP A 193 -11.78 58.77 -13.06
CA ASP A 193 -11.06 59.93 -12.54
C ASP A 193 -10.19 60.58 -13.63
N VAL A 194 -9.96 61.89 -13.53
CA VAL A 194 -9.10 62.63 -14.46
C VAL A 194 -7.65 62.17 -14.37
N ASP A 195 -7.22 61.75 -13.17
CA ASP A 195 -5.88 61.31 -12.88
C ASP A 195 -5.70 59.82 -13.20
N ASN A 196 -4.61 59.48 -13.90
CA ASN A 196 -4.37 58.12 -14.36
C ASN A 196 -3.93 57.17 -13.23
N ASP A 197 -3.26 57.67 -12.18
CA ASP A 197 -2.84 56.87 -11.03
C ASP A 197 -4.05 56.50 -10.18
N VAL A 198 -5.02 57.42 -10.05
CA VAL A 198 -6.31 57.13 -9.41
C VAL A 198 -7.07 56.05 -10.20
N ARG A 199 -7.20 56.18 -11.54
CA ARG A 199 -7.85 55.15 -12.37
C ARG A 199 -7.13 53.80 -12.29
N TRP A 200 -5.80 53.80 -12.29
CA TRP A 200 -4.97 52.60 -12.16
C TRP A 200 -5.28 51.85 -10.84
N ARG A 201 -5.42 52.60 -9.75
CA ARG A 201 -5.70 52.07 -8.41
C ARG A 201 -7.14 51.63 -8.26
N ALA A 202 -8.07 52.37 -8.86
CA ALA A 202 -9.47 51.97 -8.97
C ALA A 202 -9.63 50.66 -9.76
N ALA A 203 -8.90 50.48 -10.87
CA ALA A 203 -8.90 49.22 -11.63
C ALA A 203 -8.44 48.02 -10.77
N ASN A 204 -7.39 48.22 -9.96
CA ASN A 204 -6.92 47.21 -9.02
C ASN A 204 -7.96 46.89 -7.94
N ALA A 205 -8.52 47.92 -7.31
CA ALA A 205 -9.53 47.80 -6.28
C ALA A 205 -10.78 47.08 -6.80
N LEU A 206 -11.18 47.37 -8.04
CA LEU A 206 -12.31 46.76 -8.70
C LEU A 206 -12.10 45.26 -8.94
N GLY A 207 -10.90 44.85 -9.38
CA GLY A 207 -10.56 43.43 -9.51
C GLY A 207 -10.65 42.66 -8.18
N ILE A 208 -10.17 43.25 -7.08
CA ILE A 208 -10.19 42.62 -5.74
C ILE A 208 -11.61 42.60 -5.16
N ALA A 209 -12.37 43.68 -5.32
CA ALA A 209 -13.73 43.82 -4.78
C ALA A 209 -14.79 43.14 -5.65
N PHE A 210 -14.46 42.67 -6.86
CA PHE A 210 -15.42 42.22 -7.88
C PHE A 210 -16.44 41.17 -7.38
N SER A 211 -16.02 40.24 -6.53
CA SER A 211 -16.94 39.22 -5.98
C SER A 211 -18.01 39.82 -5.05
N HIS A 212 -17.73 40.99 -4.47
CA HIS A 212 -18.56 41.68 -3.48
C HIS A 212 -19.35 42.87 -4.04
N VAL A 213 -19.10 43.30 -5.28
CA VAL A 213 -19.85 44.41 -5.88
C VAL A 213 -21.32 44.01 -6.12
N PRO A 214 -22.29 44.90 -5.83
CA PRO A 214 -23.70 44.66 -6.07
C PRO A 214 -24.02 44.47 -7.56
N ASP A 215 -23.43 45.30 -8.44
CA ASP A 215 -23.64 45.28 -9.89
C ASP A 215 -22.39 44.76 -10.62
N LYS A 216 -22.37 43.45 -10.88
CA LYS A 216 -21.25 42.78 -11.55
C LYS A 216 -21.18 43.08 -13.05
N GLU A 217 -22.30 43.43 -13.67
CA GLU A 217 -22.34 43.78 -15.10
C GLU A 217 -21.68 45.15 -15.30
N GLN A 218 -22.06 46.16 -14.50
CA GLN A 218 -21.44 47.48 -14.58
C GLN A 218 -19.95 47.46 -14.15
N ALA A 219 -19.60 46.67 -13.13
CA ALA A 219 -18.21 46.45 -12.73
C ALA A 219 -17.38 45.80 -13.83
N TRP A 220 -17.98 44.88 -14.57
CA TRP A 220 -17.34 44.26 -15.73
C TRP A 220 -17.10 45.29 -16.84
N ASP A 221 -18.13 46.05 -17.21
CA ASP A 221 -18.05 47.08 -18.24
C ASP A 221 -16.99 48.14 -17.93
N ASP A 222 -16.82 48.49 -16.65
CA ASP A 222 -15.75 49.39 -16.21
C ASP A 222 -14.36 48.79 -16.42
N ILE A 223 -14.14 47.52 -16.06
CA ILE A 223 -12.85 46.88 -16.30
C ILE A 223 -12.57 46.83 -17.81
N ILE A 224 -13.57 46.50 -18.63
CA ILE A 224 -13.43 46.49 -20.09
C ILE A 224 -13.11 47.87 -20.65
N ARG A 225 -13.81 48.91 -20.22
CA ARG A 225 -13.47 50.28 -20.60
C ARG A 225 -12.03 50.64 -20.22
N LEU A 226 -11.58 50.26 -19.02
CA LEU A 226 -10.21 50.51 -18.55
C LEU A 226 -9.16 49.74 -19.35
N THR A 227 -9.50 48.59 -19.95
CA THR A 227 -8.59 47.86 -20.86
C THR A 227 -8.33 48.61 -22.17
N SER A 228 -9.10 49.65 -22.46
CA SER A 228 -8.92 50.55 -23.61
C SER A 228 -8.43 51.95 -23.20
N ASP A 229 -7.98 52.15 -21.94
CA ASP A 229 -7.50 53.45 -21.46
C ASP A 229 -6.26 53.94 -22.23
N ASN A 230 -6.11 55.27 -22.34
CA ASN A 230 -4.94 55.87 -22.99
C ASN A 230 -3.62 55.56 -22.26
N SER A 231 -3.67 55.39 -20.93
CA SER A 231 -2.51 55.03 -20.11
C SER A 231 -2.23 53.54 -20.15
N GLY A 232 -1.01 53.16 -20.56
CA GLY A 232 -0.54 51.76 -20.52
C GLY A 232 -0.58 51.16 -19.10
N HIS A 233 -0.32 51.97 -18.07
CA HIS A 233 -0.40 51.52 -16.66
C HIS A 233 -1.83 51.13 -16.25
N VAL A 234 -2.83 51.90 -16.69
CA VAL A 234 -4.23 51.61 -16.43
C VAL A 234 -4.65 50.35 -17.17
N ARG A 235 -4.35 50.23 -18.47
CA ARG A 235 -4.63 49.03 -19.26
C ARG A 235 -3.98 47.79 -18.67
N TRP A 236 -2.72 47.89 -18.25
CA TRP A 236 -1.98 46.79 -17.62
C TRP A 236 -2.67 46.29 -16.36
N ARG A 237 -3.13 47.21 -15.50
CA ARG A 237 -3.80 46.80 -14.27
C ARG A 237 -5.21 46.31 -14.49
N ALA A 238 -5.92 46.88 -15.46
CA ALA A 238 -7.20 46.37 -15.90
C ALA A 238 -7.07 44.93 -16.44
N ALA A 239 -6.03 44.63 -17.23
CA ALA A 239 -5.73 43.27 -17.69
C ALA A 239 -5.50 42.29 -16.52
N ASN A 240 -4.82 42.71 -15.45
CA ASN A 240 -4.69 41.88 -14.25
C ASN A 240 -6.02 41.71 -13.50
N ALA A 241 -6.79 42.79 -13.36
CA ALA A 241 -8.11 42.77 -12.74
C ALA A 241 -9.07 41.83 -13.46
N LEU A 242 -9.03 41.80 -14.80
CA LEU A 242 -9.75 40.83 -15.62
C LEU A 242 -9.45 39.39 -15.23
N GLY A 243 -8.17 39.04 -15.03
CA GLY A 243 -7.78 37.70 -14.61
C GLY A 243 -8.34 37.31 -13.23
N ILE A 244 -8.36 38.25 -12.28
CA ILE A 244 -8.88 38.03 -10.92
C ILE A 244 -10.40 37.91 -10.94
N ALA A 245 -11.09 38.78 -11.68
CA ALA A 245 -12.54 38.81 -11.79
C ALA A 245 -13.11 37.66 -12.65
N PHE A 246 -12.29 37.01 -13.47
CA PHE A 246 -12.71 36.10 -14.54
C PHE A 246 -13.67 34.99 -14.09
N SER A 247 -13.49 34.43 -12.89
CA SER A 247 -14.37 33.37 -12.37
C SER A 247 -15.80 33.84 -12.08
N HIS A 248 -15.99 35.15 -11.92
CA HIS A 248 -17.24 35.80 -11.50
C HIS A 248 -17.92 36.61 -12.61
N VAL A 249 -17.34 36.67 -13.80
CA VAL A 249 -17.90 37.46 -14.92
C VAL A 249 -19.16 36.81 -15.50
N PRO A 250 -20.18 37.60 -15.89
CA PRO A 250 -21.41 37.08 -16.49
C PRO A 250 -21.19 36.39 -17.84
N ASP A 251 -20.39 36.99 -18.74
CA ASP A 251 -20.04 36.43 -20.05
C ASP A 251 -18.54 36.08 -20.12
N LYS A 252 -18.23 34.80 -19.86
CA LYS A 252 -16.86 34.27 -19.91
C LYS A 252 -16.26 34.28 -21.31
N LYS A 253 -17.07 34.31 -22.36
CA LYS A 253 -16.59 34.33 -23.75
C LYS A 253 -16.16 35.73 -24.12
N LEU A 254 -16.96 36.74 -23.81
CA LEU A 254 -16.57 38.14 -24.02
C LEU A 254 -15.30 38.45 -23.22
N ALA A 255 -15.27 38.08 -21.94
CA ALA A 255 -14.09 38.24 -21.08
C ALA A 255 -12.85 37.54 -21.62
N TRP A 256 -13.03 36.39 -22.24
CA TRP A 256 -11.97 35.67 -22.92
C TRP A 256 -11.47 36.42 -24.15
N ASP A 257 -12.38 36.87 -25.03
CA ASP A 257 -12.03 37.57 -26.27
C ASP A 257 -11.26 38.88 -25.95
N ASP A 258 -11.68 39.61 -24.92
CA ASP A 258 -11.00 40.83 -24.45
C ASP A 258 -9.60 40.52 -23.88
N LEU A 259 -9.48 39.54 -23.00
CA LEU A 259 -8.17 39.13 -22.45
C LEU A 259 -7.22 38.61 -23.55
N HIS A 260 -7.74 37.85 -24.51
CA HIS A 260 -6.99 37.39 -25.68
C HIS A 260 -6.46 38.57 -26.50
N SER A 261 -7.28 39.59 -26.75
CA SER A 261 -6.85 40.78 -27.50
C SER A 261 -5.66 41.51 -26.87
N LEU A 262 -5.64 41.60 -25.53
CA LEU A 262 -4.58 42.27 -24.76
C LEU A 262 -3.21 41.57 -24.85
N THR A 263 -3.18 40.30 -25.24
CA THR A 263 -1.93 39.57 -25.53
C THR A 263 -1.18 40.11 -26.76
N SER A 264 -1.80 41.00 -27.52
CA SER A 264 -1.23 41.65 -28.70
C SER A 264 -1.18 43.19 -28.56
N ASP A 265 -1.38 43.73 -27.36
CA ASP A 265 -1.25 45.18 -27.11
C ASP A 265 0.16 45.69 -27.46
N ASN A 266 0.24 46.94 -27.90
CA ASN A 266 1.51 47.57 -28.24
C ASN A 266 2.43 47.75 -27.01
N ASP A 267 1.84 47.98 -25.84
CA ASP A 267 2.54 48.15 -24.58
C ASP A 267 2.94 46.79 -23.98
N SER A 268 4.22 46.62 -23.62
CA SER A 268 4.71 45.36 -23.07
C SER A 268 4.24 45.09 -21.65
N GLY A 269 3.96 46.13 -20.86
CA GLY A 269 3.33 45.99 -19.55
C GLY A 269 1.97 45.34 -19.69
N VAL A 270 1.13 45.84 -20.62
CA VAL A 270 -0.20 45.26 -20.89
C VAL A 270 -0.11 43.80 -21.31
N ARG A 271 0.78 43.45 -22.26
CA ARG A 271 0.97 42.04 -22.67
C ARG A 271 1.43 41.16 -21.50
N SER A 272 2.29 41.67 -20.62
CA SER A 272 2.73 40.97 -19.41
C SER A 272 1.58 40.75 -18.41
N GLY A 273 0.74 41.77 -18.21
CA GLY A 273 -0.49 41.67 -17.41
C GLY A 273 -1.48 40.66 -17.97
N ALA A 274 -1.68 40.64 -19.29
CA ALA A 274 -2.49 39.66 -19.98
C ALA A 274 -1.94 38.24 -19.78
N ALA A 275 -0.63 38.03 -19.93
CA ALA A 275 0.01 36.75 -19.68
C ALA A 275 -0.25 36.24 -18.25
N ASN A 276 -0.16 37.11 -17.24
CA ASN A 276 -0.44 36.76 -15.85
C ASN A 276 -1.93 36.39 -15.63
N ALA A 277 -2.83 37.19 -16.21
CA ALA A 277 -4.26 36.94 -16.15
C ALA A 277 -4.66 35.62 -16.82
N LEU A 278 -4.03 35.24 -17.94
CA LEU A 278 -4.22 33.93 -18.58
C LEU A 278 -3.90 32.78 -17.63
N GLY A 279 -2.82 32.88 -16.86
CA GLY A 279 -2.45 31.87 -15.86
C GLY A 279 -3.40 31.78 -14.68
N ILE A 280 -4.06 32.88 -14.30
CA ILE A 280 -5.07 32.91 -13.23
C ILE A 280 -6.41 32.37 -13.73
N ALA A 281 -6.83 32.80 -14.92
CA ALA A 281 -8.14 32.48 -15.50
C ALA A 281 -8.21 31.07 -16.13
N PHE A 282 -7.09 30.36 -16.29
CA PHE A 282 -6.99 29.12 -17.07
C PHE A 282 -8.04 28.05 -16.73
N SER A 283 -8.45 27.93 -15.46
CA SER A 283 -9.48 26.96 -15.05
C SER A 283 -10.89 27.32 -15.57
N HIS A 284 -11.13 28.59 -15.88
CA HIS A 284 -12.45 29.15 -16.22
C HIS A 284 -12.59 29.58 -17.68
N VAL A 285 -11.48 29.69 -18.42
CA VAL A 285 -11.51 30.04 -19.86
C VAL A 285 -12.18 28.95 -20.71
N PRO A 286 -12.97 29.34 -21.73
CA PRO A 286 -13.65 28.39 -22.60
C PRO A 286 -12.70 27.67 -23.57
N ASP A 287 -11.60 28.32 -23.99
CA ASP A 287 -10.62 27.76 -24.93
C ASP A 287 -9.23 27.65 -24.30
N LYS A 288 -9.02 26.56 -23.54
CA LYS A 288 -7.75 26.27 -22.86
C LYS A 288 -6.58 26.03 -23.83
N LYS A 289 -6.87 25.63 -25.07
CA LYS A 289 -5.83 25.41 -26.08
C LYS A 289 -5.30 26.75 -26.57
N LEU A 290 -6.19 27.68 -26.88
CA LEU A 290 -5.79 29.01 -27.32
C LEU A 290 -5.00 29.76 -26.23
N VAL A 291 -5.38 29.62 -24.95
CA VAL A 291 -4.55 30.13 -23.83
C VAL A 291 -3.14 29.58 -23.87
N TRP A 292 -3.00 28.28 -24.09
CA TRP A 292 -1.69 27.64 -24.16
C TRP A 292 -0.87 28.17 -25.33
N ASP A 293 -1.48 28.33 -26.50
CA ASP A 293 -0.84 28.86 -27.70
C ASP A 293 -0.41 30.33 -27.50
N ASP A 294 -1.24 31.15 -26.85
CA ASP A 294 -0.89 32.54 -26.49
C ASP A 294 0.28 32.59 -25.51
N LEU A 295 0.24 31.80 -24.44
CA LEU A 295 1.35 31.74 -23.48
C LEU A 295 2.64 31.28 -24.16
N HIS A 296 2.58 30.33 -25.10
CA HIS A 296 3.74 29.90 -25.89
C HIS A 296 4.30 31.01 -26.78
N ARG A 297 3.42 31.76 -27.46
CA ARG A 297 3.82 32.92 -28.26
C ARG A 297 4.44 34.01 -27.39
N LEU A 298 3.83 34.34 -26.26
CA LEU A 298 4.31 35.36 -25.32
C LEU A 298 5.61 34.96 -24.62
N ALA A 299 5.85 33.66 -24.42
CA ALA A 299 7.14 33.15 -23.93
C ALA A 299 8.30 33.42 -24.90
N SER A 300 8.01 33.84 -26.14
CA SER A 300 8.99 34.27 -27.14
C SER A 300 8.90 35.77 -27.47
N ASP A 301 8.21 36.57 -26.66
CA ASP A 301 8.07 38.02 -26.87
C ASP A 301 9.44 38.73 -26.83
N LYS A 302 9.55 39.86 -27.55
CA LYS A 302 10.75 40.70 -27.55
C LYS A 302 11.05 41.25 -26.15
N ASP A 303 10.02 41.54 -25.37
CA ASP A 303 10.13 42.11 -24.03
C ASP A 303 10.34 41.02 -22.98
N ARG A 304 11.34 41.23 -22.12
CA ARG A 304 11.73 40.32 -21.06
C ARG A 304 10.63 40.10 -20.02
N TYR A 305 9.91 41.15 -19.61
CA TYR A 305 8.87 41.06 -18.58
C TYR A 305 7.65 40.28 -19.08
N VAL A 306 7.40 40.31 -20.39
CA VAL A 306 6.35 39.48 -21.02
C VAL A 306 6.76 38.00 -20.99
N ARG A 307 8.00 37.67 -21.37
CA ARG A 307 8.50 36.29 -21.32
C ARG A 307 8.50 35.71 -19.91
N ILE A 308 8.91 36.50 -18.91
CA ILE A 308 8.87 36.09 -17.50
C ILE A 308 7.43 35.76 -17.07
N ALA A 309 6.48 36.67 -17.32
CA ALA A 309 5.08 36.48 -16.93
C ALA A 309 4.42 35.30 -17.66
N ALA A 310 4.73 35.12 -18.95
CA ALA A 310 4.23 34.01 -19.75
C ALA A 310 4.77 32.66 -19.26
N ASN A 311 6.08 32.53 -19.03
CA ASN A 311 6.67 31.30 -18.50
C ASN A 311 6.17 31.01 -17.08
N HIS A 312 6.07 32.02 -16.21
CA HIS A 312 5.50 31.82 -14.87
C HIS A 312 4.05 31.32 -14.93
N SER A 313 3.24 31.89 -15.83
CA SER A 313 1.86 31.49 -16.03
C SER A 313 1.74 30.10 -16.66
N SER A 314 2.59 29.74 -17.62
CA SER A 314 2.70 28.38 -18.16
C SER A 314 3.04 27.37 -17.06
N GLY A 315 3.92 27.72 -16.13
CA GLY A 315 4.20 26.93 -14.94
C GLY A 315 2.95 26.68 -14.10
N LYS A 316 2.17 27.74 -13.80
CA LYS A 316 0.88 27.62 -13.08
C LYS A 316 -0.13 26.75 -13.82
N VAL A 317 -0.22 26.89 -15.15
CA VAL A 317 -1.09 26.07 -16.00
C VAL A 317 -0.67 24.60 -15.96
N SER A 318 0.62 24.29 -16.02
CA SER A 318 1.11 22.92 -15.87
C SER A 318 0.85 22.35 -14.48
N ILE A 319 0.95 23.14 -13.40
CA ILE A 319 0.51 22.71 -12.06
C ILE A 319 -0.99 22.37 -12.05
N PHE A 320 -1.82 23.20 -12.68
CA PHE A 320 -3.25 22.89 -12.82
C PHE A 320 -3.45 21.59 -13.63
N ARG A 321 -2.76 21.41 -14.76
CA ARG A 321 -2.84 20.17 -15.54
C ARG A 321 -2.38 18.95 -14.75
N ALA A 322 -1.31 19.06 -13.96
CA ALA A 322 -0.87 18.02 -13.04
C ALA A 322 -1.99 17.65 -12.05
N SER A 323 -2.68 18.63 -11.46
CA SER A 323 -3.82 18.36 -10.56
C SER A 323 -4.96 17.56 -11.22
N GLU A 324 -5.11 17.63 -12.55
CA GLU A 324 -6.17 16.94 -13.30
C GLU A 324 -5.71 15.68 -14.07
N ALA A 325 -4.40 15.46 -14.23
CA ALA A 325 -3.82 14.36 -15.01
C ALA A 325 -4.03 12.94 -14.42
N ASP A 326 -3.79 11.88 -15.18
CA ASP A 326 -3.57 10.54 -14.61
C ASP A 326 -2.14 10.42 -14.04
N GLU A 327 -1.75 9.24 -13.55
CA GLU A 327 -0.45 9.05 -12.86
C GLU A 327 0.76 9.34 -13.79
N ASP A 328 0.70 8.88 -15.04
CA ASP A 328 1.76 9.12 -16.04
C ASP A 328 1.78 10.59 -16.50
N GLY A 329 0.60 11.20 -16.69
CA GLY A 329 0.49 12.62 -17.02
C GLY A 329 0.88 13.55 -15.87
N PHE A 330 0.69 13.14 -14.62
CA PHE A 330 1.01 13.93 -13.43
C PHE A 330 2.50 14.23 -13.34
N LYS A 331 3.34 13.22 -13.52
CA LYS A 331 4.80 13.39 -13.50
C LYS A 331 5.27 14.32 -14.63
N LEU A 332 4.78 14.10 -15.85
CA LEU A 332 5.13 14.92 -17.02
C LEU A 332 4.75 16.39 -16.82
N GLU A 333 3.55 16.67 -16.33
CA GLU A 333 3.11 18.05 -16.11
C GLU A 333 3.86 18.72 -14.94
N MET A 334 4.29 17.97 -13.92
CA MET A 334 5.18 18.50 -12.89
C MET A 334 6.56 18.89 -13.44
N GLU A 335 7.14 18.07 -14.33
CA GLU A 335 8.40 18.38 -15.02
C GLU A 335 8.25 19.63 -15.91
N ASN A 336 7.16 19.73 -16.66
CA ASN A 336 6.83 20.91 -17.45
C ASN A 336 6.73 22.17 -16.57
N ALA A 337 6.01 22.09 -15.45
CA ALA A 337 5.84 23.21 -14.54
C ALA A 337 7.19 23.72 -14.02
N ILE A 338 8.06 22.82 -13.55
CA ILE A 338 9.41 23.16 -13.08
C ILE A 338 10.22 23.82 -14.21
N GLY A 339 10.20 23.26 -15.42
CA GLY A 339 10.91 23.81 -16.57
C GLY A 339 10.45 25.23 -16.96
N PHE A 340 9.15 25.51 -16.85
CA PHE A 340 8.62 26.84 -17.09
C PHE A 340 8.97 27.84 -15.97
N PHE A 341 8.87 27.44 -14.70
CA PHE A 341 9.29 28.28 -13.59
C PHE A 341 10.80 28.58 -13.62
N GLU A 342 11.62 27.63 -14.06
CA GLU A 342 13.05 27.80 -14.25
C GLU A 342 13.36 28.85 -15.33
N LYS A 343 12.69 28.78 -16.48
CA LYS A 343 12.81 29.81 -17.54
C LYS A 343 12.44 31.19 -17.00
N ALA A 344 11.32 31.30 -16.29
CA ALA A 344 10.88 32.56 -15.70
C ALA A 344 11.90 33.11 -14.69
N SER A 345 12.46 32.24 -13.84
CA SER A 345 13.44 32.61 -12.83
C SER A 345 14.79 33.03 -13.43
N ASN A 346 15.27 32.30 -14.43
CA ASN A 346 16.54 32.60 -15.11
C ASN A 346 16.49 33.93 -15.87
N GLU A 347 15.31 34.25 -16.41
CA GLU A 347 15.08 35.52 -17.04
C GLU A 347 14.72 36.62 -16.04
N ALA A 348 14.43 36.36 -14.77
CA ALA A 348 14.04 37.40 -13.82
C ALA A 348 15.24 38.18 -13.25
N THR A 349 14.98 39.37 -12.68
CA THR A 349 15.96 40.01 -11.79
C THR A 349 15.69 39.54 -10.36
N TYR A 350 16.69 39.64 -9.48
CA TYR A 350 16.54 39.17 -8.09
C TYR A 350 15.32 39.78 -7.36
N TYR A 351 15.03 41.06 -7.60
CA TYR A 351 13.93 41.79 -6.96
C TYR A 351 12.58 41.63 -7.65
N ASP A 352 12.53 41.06 -8.86
CA ASP A 352 11.32 40.93 -9.68
C ASP A 352 11.27 39.55 -10.33
N ASN A 353 11.22 38.52 -9.47
CA ASN A 353 11.14 37.13 -9.88
C ASN A 353 9.81 36.51 -9.40
N PRO A 354 8.79 36.37 -10.27
CA PRO A 354 7.53 35.78 -9.86
C PRO A 354 7.64 34.28 -9.54
N ALA A 355 8.67 33.60 -10.05
CA ALA A 355 8.94 32.18 -9.77
C ALA A 355 9.81 31.94 -8.51
N LYS A 356 10.22 33.01 -7.81
CA LYS A 356 11.12 32.96 -6.63
C LYS A 356 10.65 31.97 -5.55
N PHE A 357 9.33 31.83 -5.38
CA PHE A 357 8.73 30.80 -4.50
C PHE A 357 8.41 29.50 -5.25
N CYS A 358 7.68 29.59 -6.37
CA CYS A 358 7.15 28.41 -7.07
C CYS A 358 8.23 27.44 -7.53
N LEU A 359 9.36 27.93 -8.05
CA LEU A 359 10.44 27.09 -8.57
C LEU A 359 11.04 26.19 -7.47
N PRO A 360 11.64 26.75 -6.39
CA PRO A 360 12.19 25.92 -5.32
C PRO A 360 11.12 25.08 -4.64
N PHE A 361 9.91 25.62 -4.44
CA PHE A 361 8.80 24.89 -3.84
C PHE A 361 8.44 23.62 -4.62
N TYR A 362 8.14 23.70 -5.91
CA TYR A 362 7.76 22.52 -6.68
C TYR A 362 8.95 21.59 -6.98
N ARG A 363 10.18 22.10 -7.00
CA ARG A 363 11.39 21.25 -7.04
C ARG A 363 11.53 20.40 -5.79
N SER A 364 11.34 20.97 -4.61
CA SER A 364 11.37 20.23 -3.35
C SER A 364 10.30 19.13 -3.34
N PHE A 365 9.05 19.47 -3.65
CA PHE A 365 7.95 18.50 -3.70
C PHE A 365 8.14 17.41 -4.77
N TYR A 366 8.62 17.76 -5.96
CA TYR A 366 8.92 16.78 -7.02
C TYR A 366 10.03 15.82 -6.59
N ALA A 367 11.10 16.32 -5.95
CA ALA A 367 12.19 15.48 -5.46
C ALA A 367 11.69 14.49 -4.40
N LEU A 368 10.87 14.97 -3.44
CA LEU A 368 10.23 14.12 -2.43
C LEU A 368 9.31 13.04 -3.03
N THR A 369 8.62 13.36 -4.12
CA THR A 369 7.64 12.46 -4.74
C THR A 369 8.28 11.42 -5.68
N PHE A 370 9.33 11.80 -6.42
CA PHE A 370 9.79 11.00 -7.58
C PHE A 370 11.28 10.61 -7.60
N LYS A 371 12.17 11.20 -6.78
CA LYS A 371 13.61 10.87 -6.79
C LYS A 371 14.00 9.84 -5.71
N LYS A 372 15.11 9.11 -5.90
CA LYS A 372 15.72 8.15 -4.94
C LYS A 372 16.96 8.76 -4.27
N GLU A 373 17.13 8.47 -2.97
CA GLU A 373 18.31 8.48 -2.05
C GLU A 373 19.49 9.48 -2.19
N GLU A 374 19.64 10.27 -3.26
CA GLU A 374 20.72 11.25 -3.43
C GLU A 374 20.27 12.73 -3.28
N ALA A 375 19.02 12.97 -2.85
CA ALA A 375 18.37 14.28 -2.97
C ALA A 375 18.22 15.09 -1.66
N ASP A 376 18.63 14.59 -0.49
CA ASP A 376 18.38 15.29 0.80
C ASP A 376 19.03 16.68 0.84
N THR A 377 20.24 16.82 0.28
CA THR A 377 20.94 18.11 0.22
C THR A 377 20.20 19.11 -0.68
N ASP A 378 19.69 18.64 -1.83
CA ASP A 378 18.97 19.47 -2.80
C ASP A 378 17.61 19.92 -2.27
N VAL A 379 16.88 19.03 -1.58
CA VAL A 379 15.58 19.35 -0.96
C VAL A 379 15.72 20.45 0.09
N GLN A 380 16.76 20.38 0.94
CA GLN A 380 17.03 21.42 1.94
C GLN A 380 17.39 22.77 1.32
N ILE A 381 18.19 22.77 0.25
CA ILE A 381 18.53 23.98 -0.49
C ILE A 381 17.24 24.60 -1.06
N PHE A 382 16.42 23.80 -1.74
CA PHE A 382 15.17 24.29 -2.31
C PHE A 382 14.20 24.79 -1.24
N LEU A 383 14.04 24.09 -0.11
CA LEU A 383 13.16 24.58 0.96
C LEU A 383 13.68 25.86 1.60
N SER A 384 14.99 26.02 1.77
CA SER A 384 15.58 27.27 2.27
C SER A 384 15.32 28.44 1.32
N GLU A 385 15.48 28.22 0.02
CA GLU A 385 15.15 29.20 -1.01
C GLU A 385 13.66 29.57 -0.99
N ALA A 386 12.77 28.56 -0.94
CA ALA A 386 11.32 28.78 -0.86
C ALA A 386 10.92 29.56 0.39
N LYS A 387 11.51 29.24 1.56
CA LYS A 387 11.27 29.94 2.84
C LYS A 387 11.59 31.43 2.75
N SER A 388 12.72 31.76 2.13
CA SER A 388 13.14 33.16 1.92
C SER A 388 12.19 33.95 1.01
N ALA A 389 11.36 33.25 0.22
CA ALA A 389 10.44 33.81 -0.77
C ALA A 389 8.96 33.85 -0.31
N VAL A 390 8.66 33.47 0.94
CA VAL A 390 7.30 33.45 1.48
C VAL A 390 6.74 34.86 1.70
N GLU A 391 7.61 35.80 2.14
CA GLU A 391 7.34 37.25 2.20
C GLU A 391 6.00 37.63 2.88
N GLY A 392 5.60 36.92 3.96
CA GLY A 392 4.39 37.21 4.76
C GLY A 392 3.06 36.76 4.16
N SER A 393 3.09 35.93 3.12
CA SER A 393 1.87 35.37 2.52
C SER A 393 1.41 34.12 3.28
N GLU A 394 0.28 34.22 3.99
CA GLU A 394 -0.30 33.13 4.80
C GLU A 394 -0.48 31.82 4.00
N SER A 395 -0.89 31.88 2.73
CA SER A 395 -1.07 30.68 1.90
C SER A 395 0.26 30.07 1.47
N LYS A 396 1.29 30.88 1.16
CA LYS A 396 2.64 30.38 0.89
C LYS A 396 3.28 29.82 2.15
N GLU A 397 3.06 30.48 3.30
CA GLU A 397 3.47 30.01 4.63
C GLU A 397 2.93 28.61 4.89
N LYS A 398 1.61 28.40 4.73
CA LYS A 398 0.99 27.10 4.95
C LYS A 398 1.38 26.04 3.93
N LEU A 399 1.53 26.41 2.65
CA LEU A 399 2.01 25.48 1.61
C LEU A 399 3.46 25.07 1.87
N PHE A 400 4.31 26.04 2.19
CA PHE A 400 5.70 25.80 2.59
C PHE A 400 5.73 24.92 3.84
N GLU A 401 4.97 25.24 4.87
CA GLU A 401 4.83 24.45 6.10
C GLU A 401 4.35 23.03 5.78
N ALA A 402 3.47 22.83 4.79
CA ALA A 402 3.07 21.49 4.37
C ALA A 402 4.24 20.71 3.75
N VAL A 403 5.01 21.29 2.84
CA VAL A 403 6.16 20.59 2.23
C VAL A 403 7.34 20.46 3.21
N GLU A 404 7.54 21.44 4.10
CA GLU A 404 8.49 21.39 5.22
C GLU A 404 8.08 20.31 6.24
N ASN A 405 6.78 20.11 6.50
CA ASN A 405 6.29 19.02 7.32
C ASN A 405 6.42 17.66 6.62
N LEU A 406 6.28 17.58 5.30
CA LEU A 406 6.61 16.36 4.55
C LEU A 406 8.11 16.04 4.64
N GLU A 407 8.96 17.07 4.50
CA GLU A 407 10.40 16.94 4.68
C GLU A 407 10.76 16.63 6.14
N ASN A 408 10.13 17.24 7.13
CA ASN A 408 10.34 16.95 8.55
C ASN A 408 9.80 15.58 8.93
N ALA A 409 8.70 15.12 8.36
CA ALA A 409 8.26 13.74 8.51
C ALA A 409 9.34 12.78 8.00
N LEU A 410 9.92 13.07 6.83
CA LEU A 410 11.02 12.29 6.28
C LEU A 410 12.32 12.43 7.09
N LYS A 411 12.65 13.63 7.59
CA LYS A 411 13.85 13.91 8.41
C LYS A 411 13.72 13.40 9.82
N GLU A 412 12.56 13.41 10.45
CA GLU A 412 12.36 12.82 11.79
C GLU A 412 12.34 11.30 11.69
N ALA A 413 11.87 10.77 10.55
CA ALA A 413 12.16 9.38 10.17
C ALA A 413 13.68 9.13 9.94
N GLN A 414 14.49 10.16 9.65
CA GLN A 414 15.97 10.06 9.53
C GLN A 414 16.74 10.42 10.83
N LYS A 415 16.27 11.33 11.69
CA LYS A 415 16.95 11.89 12.88
C LYS A 415 16.84 11.02 14.11
N ALA A 416 15.79 10.19 14.22
CA ALA A 416 15.74 9.15 15.23
C ALA A 416 16.93 8.16 15.14
N ARG A 417 17.79 8.29 14.13
CA ARG A 417 19.10 7.62 14.00
C ARG A 417 20.16 8.12 15.03
N ASP A 418 19.97 9.25 15.71
CA ASP A 418 20.82 9.71 16.82
C ASP A 418 20.02 9.77 18.15
N PHE A 419 20.52 9.08 19.17
CA PHE A 419 19.77 8.71 20.38
C PHE A 419 19.09 9.87 21.15
N GLY A 420 17.79 9.70 21.41
CA GLY A 420 17.05 10.39 22.49
C GLY A 420 15.50 10.37 22.35
N ASP A 421 14.86 9.35 22.93
CA ASP A 421 13.39 9.21 23.17
C ASP A 421 12.44 9.03 21.95
N VAL A 422 12.67 7.92 21.23
CA VAL A 422 12.00 7.41 20.00
C VAL A 422 10.45 7.39 20.01
N LYS A 423 9.78 7.42 21.18
CA LYS A 423 8.30 7.48 21.25
C LYS A 423 7.75 8.90 20.97
N SER A 424 8.57 9.93 21.15
CA SER A 424 8.24 11.31 20.77
C SER A 424 8.25 11.49 19.24
N ASP A 425 9.14 10.78 18.54
CA ASP A 425 9.46 11.03 17.13
C ASP A 425 8.47 10.39 16.16
N LEU A 426 7.89 9.23 16.50
CA LEU A 426 6.79 8.62 15.74
C LEU A 426 5.47 9.42 15.88
N ASN A 427 5.25 10.03 17.05
CA ASN A 427 4.17 11.00 17.22
C ASN A 427 4.46 12.28 16.44
N ALA A 428 5.73 12.69 16.31
CA ALA A 428 6.12 13.82 15.48
C ALA A 428 5.88 13.52 13.99
N TYR A 429 6.30 12.36 13.47
CA TYR A 429 5.99 11.90 12.12
C TYR A 429 4.49 11.90 11.81
N ARG A 430 3.68 11.26 12.67
CA ARG A 430 2.22 11.25 12.53
C ARG A 430 1.65 12.68 12.56
N ARG A 431 2.08 13.51 13.51
CA ARG A 431 1.68 14.92 13.59
C ARG A 431 2.04 15.67 12.34
N TYR A 432 3.21 15.44 11.75
CA TYR A 432 3.60 16.10 10.51
C TYR A 432 2.71 15.68 9.35
N CYS A 433 2.38 14.39 9.20
CA CYS A 433 1.45 13.93 8.18
C CYS A 433 0.01 14.46 8.39
N GLU A 434 -0.50 14.45 9.62
CA GLU A 434 -1.81 15.02 9.97
C GLU A 434 -1.85 16.53 9.74
N ARG A 435 -0.77 17.22 10.13
CA ARG A 435 -0.57 18.65 9.92
C ARG A 435 -0.55 19.00 8.42
N VAL A 436 0.03 18.15 7.57
CA VAL A 436 -0.03 18.32 6.11
C VAL A 436 -1.50 18.34 5.65
N PHE A 437 -2.32 17.39 6.07
CA PHE A 437 -3.75 17.39 5.68
C PHE A 437 -4.51 18.62 6.20
N GLU A 438 -4.29 19.03 7.45
CA GLU A 438 -4.91 20.24 8.01
C GLU A 438 -4.50 21.52 7.27
N LEU A 439 -3.20 21.65 6.93
CA LEU A 439 -2.67 22.78 6.19
C LEU A 439 -3.24 22.81 4.78
N LEU A 440 -3.38 21.67 4.12
CA LEU A 440 -3.98 21.58 2.80
C LEU A 440 -5.48 21.92 2.84
N ASP A 441 -6.24 21.43 3.81
CA ASP A 441 -7.67 21.76 3.98
C ASP A 441 -7.88 23.27 4.19
N THR A 442 -7.03 23.92 4.98
CA THR A 442 -7.11 25.36 5.25
C THR A 442 -6.56 26.24 4.13
N THR A 443 -5.78 25.67 3.21
CA THR A 443 -5.14 26.41 2.11
C THR A 443 -5.82 26.16 0.76
N GLU A 444 -6.66 25.13 0.65
CA GLU A 444 -7.33 24.76 -0.60
C GLU A 444 -8.24 25.86 -1.15
N GLU A 445 -8.87 26.67 -0.30
CA GLU A 445 -9.63 27.84 -0.73
C GLU A 445 -8.73 28.90 -1.39
N LYS A 446 -7.54 29.13 -0.85
CA LYS A 446 -6.61 30.19 -1.26
C LYS A 446 -5.65 29.76 -2.38
N ALA A 447 -5.31 28.47 -2.45
CA ALA A 447 -4.39 27.89 -3.43
C ALA A 447 -4.81 26.44 -3.81
N PRO A 448 -5.95 26.28 -4.51
CA PRO A 448 -6.54 24.97 -4.79
C PRO A 448 -5.64 24.09 -5.66
N GLY A 449 -5.00 24.66 -6.70
CA GLY A 449 -4.13 23.90 -7.61
C GLY A 449 -2.92 23.30 -6.92
N ALA A 450 -2.23 24.10 -6.08
CA ALA A 450 -1.09 23.64 -5.30
C ALA A 450 -1.49 22.56 -4.29
N SER A 451 -2.61 22.77 -3.59
CA SER A 451 -3.10 21.82 -2.59
C SER A 451 -3.48 20.47 -3.20
N LYS A 452 -4.19 20.49 -4.34
CA LYS A 452 -4.56 19.28 -5.09
C LYS A 452 -3.34 18.53 -5.63
N VAL A 453 -2.33 19.23 -6.15
CA VAL A 453 -1.09 18.60 -6.62
C VAL A 453 -0.38 17.88 -5.48
N ILE A 454 -0.28 18.50 -4.29
CA ILE A 454 0.32 17.85 -3.13
C ILE A 454 -0.47 16.60 -2.73
N ARG A 455 -1.79 16.72 -2.58
CA ARG A 455 -2.65 15.57 -2.25
C ARG A 455 -2.50 14.41 -3.24
N LYS A 456 -2.32 14.71 -4.53
CA LYS A 456 -2.17 13.71 -5.59
C LYS A 456 -0.82 13.00 -5.57
N GLY A 457 0.22 13.64 -5.07
CA GLY A 457 1.51 12.99 -4.83
C GLY A 457 1.51 12.07 -3.61
N LEU A 458 0.64 12.29 -2.62
CA LEU A 458 0.63 11.48 -1.39
C LEU A 458 0.37 9.98 -1.63
N PRO A 459 -0.62 9.56 -2.45
CA PRO A 459 -0.80 8.14 -2.78
C PRO A 459 0.36 7.51 -3.54
N ILE A 460 1.12 8.27 -4.33
CA ILE A 460 2.27 7.76 -5.08
C ILE A 460 3.40 7.40 -4.10
N ILE A 461 3.55 8.19 -3.04
CA ILE A 461 4.48 7.90 -1.93
C ILE A 461 4.03 6.63 -1.18
N ASP A 462 2.72 6.45 -0.96
CA ASP A 462 2.13 5.27 -0.29
C ASP A 462 2.20 3.98 -1.13
N GLU A 463 1.88 4.03 -2.42
CA GLU A 463 1.94 2.89 -3.35
C GLU A 463 3.37 2.40 -3.58
N ARG A 464 4.36 3.32 -3.55
CA ARG A 464 5.77 2.94 -3.60
C ARG A 464 6.15 2.04 -2.41
N ILE A 465 5.66 2.35 -1.20
CA ILE A 465 5.88 1.54 0.00
C ILE A 465 5.19 0.17 -0.13
N LYS A 466 3.93 0.14 -0.57
CA LYS A 466 3.17 -1.11 -0.76
C LYS A 466 3.81 -2.05 -1.78
N ARG A 467 4.36 -1.53 -2.89
CA ARG A 467 5.05 -2.35 -3.90
C ARG A 467 6.27 -3.08 -3.33
N ILE A 468 7.09 -2.38 -2.54
CA ILE A 468 8.28 -3.00 -1.93
C ILE A 468 7.85 -4.05 -0.89
N ILE A 469 6.77 -3.81 -0.13
CA ILE A 469 6.19 -4.81 0.78
C ILE A 469 5.71 -6.06 0.01
N ALA A 470 5.08 -5.90 -1.16
CA ALA A 470 4.67 -7.02 -2.00
C ALA A 470 5.86 -7.84 -2.55
N GLU A 471 6.97 -7.18 -2.86
CA GLU A 471 8.21 -7.86 -3.26
C GLU A 471 8.83 -8.65 -2.09
N ILE A 472 8.81 -8.10 -0.87
CA ILE A 472 9.21 -8.83 0.35
C ILE A 472 8.34 -10.07 0.55
N GLN A 473 7.03 -9.97 0.35
CA GLN A 473 6.12 -11.13 0.45
C GLN A 473 6.50 -12.25 -0.50
N GLU A 474 6.83 -11.93 -1.75
CA GLU A 474 7.24 -12.94 -2.72
C GLU A 474 8.60 -13.55 -2.35
N LYS A 475 9.57 -12.73 -1.91
CA LYS A 475 10.89 -13.23 -1.48
C LYS A 475 10.81 -14.13 -0.25
N THR A 476 10.00 -13.79 0.73
CA THR A 476 9.79 -14.63 1.93
C THR A 476 9.09 -15.96 1.59
N LYS A 477 8.17 -15.99 0.62
CA LYS A 477 7.57 -17.24 0.10
C LYS A 477 8.60 -18.12 -0.63
N VAL A 478 9.43 -17.52 -1.49
CA VAL A 478 10.53 -18.23 -2.15
C VAL A 478 11.49 -18.83 -1.13
N LEU A 479 11.81 -18.07 -0.08
CA LEU A 479 12.66 -18.51 1.03
C LEU A 479 12.10 -19.73 1.77
N CYS A 480 10.79 -19.72 2.07
CA CYS A 480 10.08 -20.86 2.66
C CYS A 480 10.14 -22.10 1.76
N LYS A 481 9.94 -21.92 0.45
CA LYS A 481 10.06 -23.01 -0.53
C LYS A 481 11.49 -23.59 -0.60
N ASN A 482 12.50 -22.73 -0.53
CA ASN A 482 13.90 -23.14 -0.61
C ASN A 482 14.34 -23.90 0.65
N THR A 483 13.90 -23.48 1.83
CA THR A 483 14.21 -24.16 3.11
C THR A 483 13.43 -25.45 3.36
N LYS A 484 12.34 -25.72 2.62
CA LYS A 484 11.53 -26.94 2.74
C LYS A 484 12.36 -28.24 2.58
N GLY A 485 12.24 -29.15 3.55
CA GLY A 485 12.94 -30.43 3.64
C GLY A 485 14.34 -30.36 4.26
N THR A 486 14.82 -29.15 4.57
CA THR A 486 16.08 -28.93 5.29
C THR A 486 15.84 -28.76 6.79
N GLN A 487 16.91 -28.78 7.59
CA GLN A 487 16.82 -28.50 9.03
C GLN A 487 16.33 -27.07 9.37
N HIS A 488 16.22 -26.18 8.38
CA HIS A 488 15.81 -24.78 8.54
C HIS A 488 14.37 -24.50 8.08
N GLU A 489 13.60 -25.54 7.77
CA GLU A 489 12.22 -25.40 7.25
C GLU A 489 11.31 -24.57 8.17
N ASN A 490 11.45 -24.71 9.50
CA ASN A 490 10.64 -23.95 10.46
C ASN A 490 10.94 -22.44 10.40
N LEU A 491 12.20 -22.05 10.29
CA LEU A 491 12.61 -20.64 10.14
C LEU A 491 12.08 -20.06 8.82
N GLY A 492 12.13 -20.82 7.73
CA GLY A 492 11.56 -20.38 6.46
C GLY A 492 10.04 -20.17 6.50
N LYS A 493 9.31 -21.04 7.22
CA LYS A 493 7.85 -20.87 7.44
C LYS A 493 7.54 -19.64 8.29
N GLU A 494 8.33 -19.39 9.33
CA GLU A 494 8.20 -18.22 10.20
C GLU A 494 8.39 -16.92 9.41
N VAL A 495 9.47 -16.83 8.63
CA VAL A 495 9.75 -15.67 7.76
C VAL A 495 8.64 -15.44 6.73
N ALA A 496 8.10 -16.50 6.11
CA ALA A 496 6.97 -16.37 5.19
C ALA A 496 5.66 -15.92 5.86
N ASN A 497 5.37 -16.42 7.06
CA ASN A 497 4.17 -16.03 7.80
C ASN A 497 4.21 -14.56 8.22
N VAL A 498 5.37 -14.08 8.68
CA VAL A 498 5.54 -12.65 8.99
C VAL A 498 5.41 -11.81 7.72
N GLY A 499 6.04 -12.22 6.62
CA GLY A 499 5.95 -11.54 5.32
C GLY A 499 4.51 -11.42 4.80
N GLU A 500 3.74 -12.51 4.77
CA GLU A 500 2.35 -12.54 4.28
C GLU A 500 1.40 -11.57 5.00
N ASN A 501 1.72 -11.19 6.23
CA ASN A 501 0.89 -10.31 7.03
C ASN A 501 1.22 -8.83 6.87
N LEU A 502 2.34 -8.45 6.23
CA LEU A 502 2.77 -7.05 6.11
C LEU A 502 1.75 -6.14 5.41
N LEU A 503 1.12 -6.57 4.29
CA LEU A 503 0.07 -5.78 3.61
C LEU A 503 -1.27 -5.76 4.35
N LYS A 504 -1.49 -6.68 5.30
CA LYS A 504 -2.75 -6.78 6.05
C LYS A 504 -2.79 -5.81 7.22
N ILE A 505 -1.64 -5.27 7.59
CA ILE A 505 -1.50 -4.36 8.71
C ILE A 505 -1.77 -2.94 8.23
N ARG A 506 -2.73 -2.28 8.89
CA ARG A 506 -3.27 -0.99 8.44
C ARG A 506 -2.74 0.20 9.23
N ASP A 507 -1.99 -0.05 10.30
CA ASP A 507 -1.41 0.97 11.17
C ASP A 507 0.12 0.85 11.22
N SER A 508 0.80 2.00 11.37
CA SER A 508 2.26 2.10 11.33
C SER A 508 2.95 1.31 12.45
N ILE A 509 2.34 1.26 13.64
CA ILE A 509 2.86 0.53 14.81
C ILE A 509 2.83 -0.99 14.57
N GLY A 510 1.73 -1.50 14.02
CA GLY A 510 1.62 -2.88 13.62
C GLY A 510 2.65 -3.22 12.53
N LEU A 511 2.84 -2.32 11.56
CA LEU A 511 3.79 -2.54 10.46
C LEU A 511 5.22 -2.59 10.99
N GLU A 512 5.60 -1.67 11.89
CA GLU A 512 6.89 -1.72 12.58
C GLU A 512 7.10 -3.01 13.36
N LYS A 513 6.08 -3.46 14.11
CA LYS A 513 6.17 -4.70 14.89
C LYS A 513 6.37 -5.92 13.98
N ALA A 514 5.69 -5.94 12.83
CA ALA A 514 5.85 -7.00 11.85
C ALA A 514 7.22 -6.95 11.16
N LEU A 515 7.75 -5.78 10.85
CA LEU A 515 9.11 -5.61 10.31
C LEU A 515 10.17 -6.02 11.33
N MET A 516 10.01 -5.67 12.62
CA MET A 516 10.88 -6.16 13.70
C MET A 516 10.87 -7.68 13.83
N ASN A 517 9.68 -8.30 13.78
CA ASN A 517 9.56 -9.76 13.81
C ASN A 517 10.23 -10.40 12.58
N LEU A 518 10.13 -9.75 11.42
CA LEU A 518 10.77 -10.20 10.19
C LEU A 518 12.30 -10.13 10.33
N GLU A 519 12.85 -9.02 10.85
CA GLU A 519 14.29 -8.86 11.11
C GLU A 519 14.84 -9.87 12.11
N ILE A 520 14.10 -10.18 13.18
CA ILE A 520 14.48 -11.20 14.15
C ILE A 520 14.59 -12.57 13.45
N SER A 521 13.59 -12.89 12.63
CA SER A 521 13.52 -14.14 11.90
C SER A 521 14.63 -14.24 10.84
N ILE A 522 14.89 -13.17 10.09
CA ILE A 522 15.98 -13.11 9.12
C ILE A 522 17.35 -13.17 9.82
N SER A 523 17.52 -12.51 10.97
CA SER A 523 18.76 -12.57 11.77
C SER A 523 19.07 -14.00 12.23
N ALA A 524 18.05 -14.79 12.56
CA ALA A 524 18.22 -16.20 12.86
C ALA A 524 18.69 -16.99 11.62
N MET A 525 18.21 -16.63 10.43
CA MET A 525 18.66 -17.23 9.17
C MET A 525 20.09 -16.83 8.78
N CYS A 526 20.54 -15.62 9.10
CA CYS A 526 21.93 -15.19 8.84
C CYS A 526 22.98 -16.06 9.52
N LYS A 527 22.64 -16.67 10.68
CA LYS A 527 23.55 -17.59 11.39
C LYS A 527 23.89 -18.86 10.58
N ILE A 528 23.15 -19.13 9.51
CA ILE A 528 23.32 -20.28 8.61
C ILE A 528 24.28 -19.97 7.46
N LEU A 529 24.51 -18.67 7.16
CA LEU A 529 25.35 -18.23 6.04
C LEU A 529 26.86 -18.43 6.33
N PRO A 530 27.70 -18.61 5.30
CA PRO A 530 29.16 -18.59 5.43
C PRO A 530 29.65 -17.20 5.84
N ASP A 531 30.85 -17.09 6.42
CA ASP A 531 31.30 -15.86 7.09
C ASP A 531 31.34 -14.60 6.20
N GLU A 532 31.53 -14.76 4.89
CA GLU A 532 31.58 -13.65 3.93
C GLU A 532 30.17 -13.08 3.64
N GLU A 533 29.22 -13.92 3.21
CA GLU A 533 27.82 -13.51 2.97
C GLU A 533 27.07 -13.20 4.27
N LYS A 534 27.44 -13.87 5.37
CA LYS A 534 26.93 -13.58 6.71
C LYS A 534 27.29 -12.18 7.16
N ARG A 535 28.52 -11.70 6.87
CA ARG A 535 28.94 -10.35 7.23
C ARG A 535 28.07 -9.32 6.49
N GLU A 536 27.93 -9.47 5.18
CA GLU A 536 27.14 -8.56 4.35
C GLU A 536 25.66 -8.50 4.78
N VAL A 537 25.01 -9.65 4.99
CA VAL A 537 23.60 -9.68 5.39
C VAL A 537 23.41 -9.23 6.85
N CYS A 538 24.32 -9.56 7.77
CA CYS A 538 24.26 -9.05 9.14
C CYS A 538 24.47 -7.53 9.20
N GLU A 539 25.35 -6.97 8.38
CA GLU A 539 25.53 -5.52 8.26
C GLU A 539 24.26 -4.84 7.74
N LEU A 540 23.63 -5.38 6.69
CA LEU A 540 22.37 -4.87 6.16
C LEU A 540 21.21 -4.96 7.17
N LEU A 541 21.13 -6.03 7.95
CA LEU A 541 20.12 -6.18 9.01
C LEU A 541 20.39 -5.31 10.23
N THR A 542 21.66 -5.03 10.54
CA THR A 542 22.02 -4.11 11.61
C THR A 542 21.62 -2.69 11.20
N LYS A 543 21.93 -2.30 9.96
CA LYS A 543 21.44 -1.07 9.34
C LYS A 543 19.91 -1.01 9.34
N ALA A 544 19.20 -2.08 8.98
CA ALA A 544 17.74 -2.13 8.99
C ALA A 544 17.13 -1.99 10.40
N LYS A 545 17.75 -2.60 11.42
CA LYS A 545 17.31 -2.48 12.82
C LYS A 545 17.53 -1.08 13.40
N GLU A 546 18.53 -0.38 12.89
CA GLU A 546 18.89 0.98 13.25
C GLU A 546 18.17 2.02 12.35
N GLU A 547 17.39 1.56 11.37
CA GLU A 547 16.67 2.39 10.39
C GLU A 547 15.26 2.76 10.88
N ASN A 548 14.98 4.06 10.97
CA ASN A 548 13.69 4.57 11.47
C ASN A 548 12.72 4.94 10.34
N SER A 549 13.21 5.08 9.10
CA SER A 549 12.38 5.19 7.90
C SER A 549 11.80 3.82 7.54
N ILE A 550 10.47 3.66 7.62
CA ILE A 550 9.81 2.41 7.21
C ILE A 550 10.16 2.07 5.75
N ALA A 551 10.25 3.06 4.86
CA ALA A 551 10.56 2.84 3.45
C ALA A 551 11.97 2.27 3.24
N ASP A 552 12.98 2.85 3.88
CA ASP A 552 14.38 2.43 3.72
C ASP A 552 14.64 1.13 4.49
N ARG A 553 13.97 0.95 5.63
CA ARG A 553 14.01 -0.30 6.42
C ARG A 553 13.44 -1.46 5.62
N VAL A 554 12.31 -1.25 4.95
CA VAL A 554 11.69 -2.21 4.03
C VAL A 554 12.66 -2.51 2.86
N GLU A 555 13.35 -1.51 2.31
CA GLU A 555 14.35 -1.71 1.23
C GLU A 555 15.57 -2.51 1.71
N LEU A 556 16.12 -2.23 2.89
CA LEU A 556 17.25 -2.97 3.48
C LEU A 556 16.87 -4.43 3.83
N ILE A 557 15.66 -4.65 4.36
CA ILE A 557 15.11 -5.99 4.58
C ILE A 557 14.95 -6.73 3.26
N HIS A 558 14.46 -6.07 2.21
CA HIS A 558 14.32 -6.65 0.89
C HIS A 558 15.66 -7.09 0.30
N ILE A 559 16.69 -6.24 0.37
CA ILE A 559 18.05 -6.56 -0.10
C ILE A 559 18.64 -7.73 0.70
N SER A 560 18.44 -7.75 2.02
CA SER A 560 18.87 -8.85 2.89
C SER A 560 18.24 -10.19 2.48
N LEU A 561 16.93 -10.18 2.18
CA LEU A 561 16.20 -11.36 1.70
C LEU A 561 16.66 -11.83 0.32
N ILE A 562 17.02 -10.90 -0.59
CA ILE A 562 17.62 -11.24 -1.89
C ILE A 562 18.94 -11.99 -1.68
N ASN A 563 19.81 -11.46 -0.83
CA ASN A 563 21.14 -12.04 -0.59
C ASN A 563 21.04 -13.42 0.08
N ILE A 564 20.14 -13.60 1.05
CA ILE A 564 19.88 -14.92 1.65
C ILE A 564 19.29 -15.90 0.62
N SER A 565 18.35 -15.43 -0.21
CA SER A 565 17.72 -16.28 -1.21
C SER A 565 18.73 -16.79 -2.25
N LYS A 566 19.65 -15.92 -2.70
CA LYS A 566 20.76 -16.30 -3.59
C LYS A 566 21.62 -17.42 -3.00
N PHE A 567 21.95 -17.33 -1.70
CA PHE A 567 22.72 -18.38 -1.02
C PHE A 567 21.94 -19.69 -0.93
N LEU A 568 20.65 -19.66 -0.56
CA LEU A 568 19.81 -20.85 -0.43
C LEU A 568 19.45 -21.53 -1.76
N GLU A 569 19.71 -20.86 -2.88
CA GLU A 569 19.66 -21.44 -4.23
C GLU A 569 20.95 -22.18 -4.61
N SER A 570 21.93 -22.27 -3.69
CA SER A 570 23.15 -23.06 -3.89
C SER A 570 22.87 -24.57 -3.80
N PRO A 571 23.22 -25.37 -4.83
CA PRO A 571 23.08 -26.83 -4.80
C PRO A 571 23.84 -27.51 -3.65
N SER A 572 24.91 -26.87 -3.16
CA SER A 572 25.80 -27.39 -2.11
C SER A 572 25.10 -27.65 -0.77
N ILE A 573 24.11 -26.83 -0.42
CA ILE A 573 23.36 -26.92 0.85
C ILE A 573 22.51 -28.19 0.88
N PHE A 574 21.83 -28.48 -0.23
CA PHE A 574 21.02 -29.68 -0.37
C PHE A 574 21.89 -30.94 -0.44
N HIS A 575 23.07 -30.86 -1.06
CA HIS A 575 24.07 -31.93 -1.01
C HIS A 575 24.52 -32.25 0.42
N LYS A 576 24.86 -31.23 1.22
CA LYS A 576 25.27 -31.41 2.62
C LYS A 576 24.14 -32.03 3.46
N SER A 577 22.91 -31.52 3.30
CA SER A 577 21.75 -32.06 4.00
C SER A 577 21.45 -33.51 3.59
N ALA A 578 21.64 -33.87 2.32
CA ALA A 578 21.48 -35.24 1.85
C ALA A 578 22.49 -36.19 2.51
N GLU A 579 23.76 -35.77 2.64
CA GLU A 579 24.80 -36.56 3.29
C GLU A 579 24.55 -36.71 4.81
N ASP A 580 24.01 -35.69 5.48
CA ASP A 580 23.63 -35.76 6.89
C ASP A 580 22.51 -36.79 7.13
N TYR A 581 21.46 -36.78 6.31
CA TYR A 581 20.39 -37.79 6.38
C TYR A 581 20.92 -39.20 6.10
N LYS A 582 21.79 -39.34 5.09
CA LYS A 582 22.44 -40.61 4.76
C LYS A 582 23.34 -41.12 5.89
N ASN A 583 24.08 -40.24 6.57
CA ASN A 583 24.89 -40.60 7.74
C ASN A 583 24.03 -41.00 8.94
N LYS A 584 22.95 -40.25 9.23
CA LYS A 584 21.97 -40.64 10.26
C LYS A 584 21.33 -41.99 9.98
N ALA A 585 21.05 -42.31 8.71
CA ALA A 585 20.48 -43.59 8.32
C ALA A 585 21.41 -44.79 8.60
N LYS A 586 22.74 -44.59 8.64
CA LYS A 586 23.71 -45.67 8.96
C LYS A 586 23.54 -46.20 10.39
N ALA A 587 23.06 -45.38 11.32
CA ALA A 587 22.89 -45.73 12.74
C ALA A 587 21.48 -46.24 13.09
N GLN A 588 20.60 -46.42 12.11
CA GLN A 588 19.17 -46.77 12.31
C GLN A 588 18.82 -48.08 11.60
N THR A 589 17.74 -48.74 12.02
CA THR A 589 17.20 -49.97 11.41
C THR A 589 15.71 -49.84 11.09
N GLY A 590 15.18 -50.75 10.27
CA GLY A 590 13.75 -50.81 9.92
C GLY A 590 13.22 -49.56 9.22
N GLU A 591 12.00 -49.15 9.59
CA GLU A 591 11.26 -48.06 8.93
C GLU A 591 11.92 -46.67 9.09
N LYS A 592 12.58 -46.41 10.23
CA LYS A 592 13.31 -45.15 10.47
C LYS A 592 14.47 -44.97 9.49
N LYS A 593 15.21 -46.04 9.20
CA LYS A 593 16.26 -46.03 8.16
C LYS A 593 15.65 -45.72 6.79
N ARG A 594 14.51 -46.33 6.47
CA ARG A 594 13.81 -46.13 5.19
C ARG A 594 13.39 -44.66 4.98
N LEU A 595 12.82 -44.03 6.00
CA LEU A 595 12.43 -42.61 5.99
C LEU A 595 13.64 -41.68 5.75
N LEU A 596 14.74 -41.89 6.47
CA LEU A 596 15.95 -41.07 6.33
C LEU A 596 16.58 -41.19 4.94
N ILE A 597 16.57 -42.38 4.33
CA ILE A 597 17.06 -42.58 2.97
C ILE A 597 16.16 -41.89 1.93
N ILE A 598 14.84 -41.93 2.12
CA ILE A 598 13.90 -41.18 1.26
C ILE A 598 14.16 -39.67 1.36
N GLN A 599 14.38 -39.15 2.56
CA GLN A 599 14.71 -37.73 2.79
C GLN A 599 16.04 -37.34 2.12
N ALA A 600 17.08 -38.17 2.26
CA ALA A 600 18.35 -37.95 1.57
C ALA A 600 18.18 -37.92 0.03
N SER A 601 17.35 -38.81 -0.53
CA SER A 601 17.08 -38.84 -1.98
C SER A 601 16.35 -37.58 -2.45
N GLN A 602 15.36 -37.11 -1.70
CA GLN A 602 14.66 -35.86 -2.01
C GLN A 602 15.62 -34.67 -2.03
N MET A 603 16.57 -34.60 -1.10
CA MET A 603 17.57 -33.52 -1.06
C MET A 603 18.51 -33.56 -2.27
N TYR A 604 19.03 -34.73 -2.65
CA TYR A 604 19.81 -34.85 -3.89
C TYR A 604 18.99 -34.47 -5.13
N SER A 605 17.72 -34.88 -5.23
CA SER A 605 16.87 -34.49 -6.36
C SER A 605 16.71 -32.97 -6.45
N LYS A 606 16.52 -32.28 -5.33
CA LYS A 606 16.44 -30.82 -5.27
C LYS A 606 17.77 -30.14 -5.66
N ALA A 607 18.91 -30.69 -5.23
CA ALA A 607 20.22 -30.21 -5.66
C ALA A 607 20.42 -30.34 -7.19
N SER A 608 19.98 -31.46 -7.78
CA SER A 608 20.04 -31.68 -9.24
C SER A 608 19.25 -30.65 -10.02
N GLU A 609 18.03 -30.31 -9.59
CA GLU A 609 17.21 -29.29 -10.25
C GLU A 609 17.89 -27.91 -10.25
N LEU A 610 18.63 -27.58 -9.19
CA LEU A 610 19.38 -26.32 -9.10
C LEU A 610 20.60 -26.31 -10.02
N TYR A 611 21.38 -27.40 -10.07
CA TYR A 611 22.46 -27.53 -11.05
C TYR A 611 21.97 -27.39 -12.50
N GLU A 612 20.81 -27.96 -12.80
CA GLU A 612 20.19 -27.86 -14.12
C GLU A 612 19.80 -26.40 -14.45
N LYS A 613 19.22 -25.66 -13.50
CA LYS A 613 18.93 -24.23 -13.66
C LYS A 613 20.18 -23.38 -13.86
N GLN A 614 21.30 -23.76 -13.26
CA GLN A 614 22.60 -23.09 -13.41
C GLN A 614 23.35 -23.51 -14.69
N GLY A 615 22.77 -24.38 -15.52
CA GLY A 615 23.42 -24.89 -16.74
C GLY A 615 24.51 -25.94 -16.49
N MET A 616 24.66 -26.41 -15.25
CA MET A 616 25.65 -27.44 -14.85
C MET A 616 25.05 -28.84 -15.05
N TRP A 617 24.91 -29.24 -16.32
CA TRP A 617 24.20 -30.47 -16.69
C TRP A 617 24.87 -31.74 -16.17
N VAL A 618 26.20 -31.82 -16.20
CA VAL A 618 26.94 -32.99 -15.72
C VAL A 618 26.72 -33.20 -14.21
N ASP A 619 26.84 -32.15 -13.40
CA ASP A 619 26.57 -32.19 -11.97
C ASP A 619 25.11 -32.55 -11.64
N SER A 620 24.15 -32.04 -12.43
CA SER A 620 22.75 -32.43 -12.30
C SER A 620 22.55 -33.94 -12.51
N TYR A 621 23.08 -34.49 -13.60
CA TYR A 621 22.96 -35.92 -13.89
C TYR A 621 23.67 -36.80 -12.85
N ILE A 622 24.87 -36.43 -12.41
CA ILE A 622 25.59 -37.14 -11.36
C ILE A 622 24.80 -37.11 -10.04
N THR A 623 24.20 -35.96 -9.71
CA THR A 623 23.40 -35.82 -8.50
C THR A 623 22.11 -36.66 -8.56
N ARG A 624 21.47 -36.81 -9.74
CA ARG A 624 20.36 -37.76 -9.95
C ARG A 624 20.78 -39.21 -9.73
N VAL A 625 21.99 -39.57 -10.18
CA VAL A 625 22.56 -40.90 -9.94
C VAL A 625 22.72 -41.15 -8.45
N LEU A 626 23.23 -40.17 -7.69
CA LEU A 626 23.33 -40.28 -6.22
C LEU A 626 21.96 -40.49 -5.57
N SER A 627 20.98 -39.66 -5.93
CA SER A 627 19.59 -39.76 -5.42
C SER A 627 19.00 -41.15 -5.60
N LYS A 628 19.12 -41.72 -6.80
CA LYS A 628 18.54 -43.04 -7.11
C LYS A 628 19.38 -44.19 -6.53
N SER A 629 20.70 -44.02 -6.44
CA SER A 629 21.59 -45.05 -5.90
C SER A 629 21.28 -45.40 -4.44
N ILE A 630 20.92 -44.40 -3.64
CA ILE A 630 20.58 -44.62 -2.23
C ILE A 630 19.19 -45.26 -2.07
N LEU A 631 18.23 -44.96 -2.95
CA LEU A 631 16.91 -45.62 -2.96
C LEU A 631 17.01 -47.12 -3.27
N ILE A 632 17.95 -47.51 -4.14
CA ILE A 632 18.17 -48.94 -4.45
C ILE A 632 18.57 -49.75 -3.22
N SER A 633 19.24 -49.13 -2.23
CA SER A 633 19.67 -49.82 -1.00
C SER A 633 18.53 -50.25 -0.08
N ILE A 634 17.32 -49.75 -0.30
CA ILE A 634 16.11 -50.03 0.49
C ILE A 634 14.95 -50.60 -0.35
N GLU A 635 15.19 -50.92 -1.63
CA GLU A 635 14.18 -51.47 -2.52
C GLU A 635 14.23 -53.00 -2.55
N ASP A 636 13.21 -53.61 -1.96
CA ASP A 636 13.06 -55.07 -1.87
C ASP A 636 12.42 -55.66 -3.14
N ASN A 637 11.70 -54.86 -3.93
CA ASN A 637 11.07 -55.33 -5.17
C ASN A 637 12.04 -55.24 -6.35
N ASP A 638 12.45 -56.39 -6.90
CA ASP A 638 13.43 -56.45 -7.98
C ASP A 638 13.00 -55.71 -9.26
N LEU A 639 11.71 -55.71 -9.63
CA LEU A 639 11.23 -54.97 -10.81
C LEU A 639 11.39 -53.46 -10.62
N ARG A 640 11.12 -52.96 -9.42
CA ARG A 640 11.30 -51.52 -9.09
C ARG A 640 12.78 -51.17 -9.00
N ALA A 641 13.61 -52.03 -8.41
CA ALA A 641 15.06 -51.85 -8.36
C ALA A 641 15.67 -51.79 -9.77
N ILE A 642 15.19 -52.61 -10.71
CA ILE A 642 15.63 -52.55 -12.12
C ILE A 642 15.25 -51.24 -12.79
N LYS A 643 14.02 -50.75 -12.59
CA LYS A 643 13.61 -49.44 -13.13
C LYS A 643 14.51 -48.31 -12.61
N LEU A 644 14.81 -48.30 -11.31
CA LEU A 644 15.75 -47.34 -10.72
C LEU A 644 17.16 -47.45 -11.31
N LEU A 645 17.64 -48.68 -11.55
CA LEU A 645 18.94 -48.93 -12.17
C LEU A 645 18.98 -48.50 -13.64
N ASP A 646 17.91 -48.71 -14.40
CA ASP A 646 17.76 -48.22 -15.77
C ASP A 646 17.84 -46.70 -15.83
N GLU A 647 17.13 -46.04 -14.92
CA GLU A 647 17.19 -44.60 -14.79
C GLU A 647 18.59 -44.10 -14.40
N ILE A 648 19.32 -44.80 -13.52
CA ILE A 648 20.71 -44.45 -13.19
C ILE A 648 21.60 -44.53 -14.43
N ILE A 649 21.51 -45.64 -15.17
CA ILE A 649 22.33 -45.86 -16.37
C ILE A 649 22.03 -44.79 -17.42
N ASP A 650 20.76 -44.45 -17.64
CA ASP A 650 20.36 -43.38 -18.56
C ASP A 650 20.94 -42.00 -18.15
N ASN A 651 20.92 -41.67 -16.85
CA ASN A 651 21.53 -40.42 -16.38
C ASN A 651 23.05 -40.41 -16.56
N ILE A 652 23.74 -41.54 -16.33
CA ILE A 652 25.17 -41.68 -16.61
C ILE A 652 25.46 -41.53 -18.11
N ASP A 653 24.65 -42.15 -18.97
CA ASP A 653 24.80 -42.08 -20.43
C ASP A 653 24.58 -40.65 -20.96
N LYS A 654 23.63 -39.92 -20.37
CA LYS A 654 23.43 -38.48 -20.65
C LYS A 654 24.62 -37.65 -20.21
N ALA A 655 25.17 -37.88 -19.02
CA ALA A 655 26.37 -37.19 -18.56
C ALA A 655 27.58 -37.47 -19.46
N ILE A 656 27.78 -38.73 -19.86
CA ILE A 656 28.86 -39.11 -20.78
C ILE A 656 28.72 -38.43 -22.14
N LYS A 657 27.50 -38.29 -22.68
CA LYS A 657 27.25 -37.70 -24.01
C LYS A 657 27.54 -36.19 -24.11
N ILE A 658 27.67 -35.48 -22.99
CA ILE A 658 28.00 -34.04 -22.96
C ILE A 658 29.53 -33.89 -23.09
N THR A 659 30.10 -34.57 -24.08
CA THR A 659 31.48 -35.06 -24.14
C THR A 659 32.58 -34.01 -24.24
N ASP A 660 32.27 -32.77 -24.64
CA ASP A 660 33.30 -31.87 -25.16
C ASP A 660 34.11 -31.15 -24.06
N GLU A 661 33.66 -31.21 -22.80
CA GLU A 661 34.28 -30.48 -21.67
C GLU A 661 34.83 -31.40 -20.56
N MET A 662 34.66 -32.73 -20.67
CA MET A 662 35.00 -33.66 -19.59
C MET A 662 36.47 -34.10 -19.61
N ASP A 663 37.13 -34.02 -18.45
CA ASP A 663 38.47 -34.58 -18.31
C ASP A 663 38.48 -36.12 -18.41
N VAL A 664 39.61 -36.69 -18.81
CA VAL A 664 39.79 -38.14 -19.04
C VAL A 664 39.50 -38.97 -17.78
N ASN A 665 39.74 -38.42 -16.59
CA ASN A 665 39.51 -39.11 -15.32
C ASN A 665 38.02 -39.11 -14.93
N GLN A 666 37.30 -38.01 -15.16
CA GLN A 666 35.84 -37.94 -14.99
C GLN A 666 35.10 -38.87 -15.95
N LEU A 667 35.51 -38.91 -17.22
CA LEU A 667 34.94 -39.83 -18.21
C LEU A 667 35.16 -41.30 -17.79
N ARG A 668 36.38 -41.65 -17.35
CA ARG A 668 36.69 -42.99 -16.80
C ARG A 668 35.84 -43.31 -15.58
N ARG A 669 35.63 -42.35 -14.68
CA ARG A 669 34.79 -42.54 -13.48
C ARG A 669 33.34 -42.83 -13.86
N LEU A 670 32.74 -42.07 -14.78
CA LEU A 670 31.38 -42.30 -15.25
C LEU A 670 31.24 -43.65 -15.98
N GLN A 671 32.20 -44.00 -16.84
CA GLN A 671 32.23 -45.30 -17.51
C GLN A 671 32.36 -46.46 -16.50
N GLY A 672 33.19 -46.30 -15.47
CA GLY A 672 33.31 -47.27 -14.37
C GLY A 672 31.99 -47.47 -13.63
N MET A 673 31.33 -46.38 -13.24
CA MET A 673 30.01 -46.41 -12.60
C MET A 673 28.96 -47.05 -13.49
N ARG A 674 28.94 -46.73 -14.79
CA ARG A 674 28.01 -47.32 -15.76
C ARG A 674 28.10 -48.85 -15.75
N TYR A 675 29.32 -49.39 -15.85
CA TYR A 675 29.55 -50.83 -15.82
C TYR A 675 29.18 -51.46 -14.47
N GLU A 676 29.45 -50.77 -13.36
CA GLU A 676 29.06 -51.25 -12.03
C GLU A 676 27.53 -51.38 -11.90
N TYR A 677 26.78 -50.34 -12.31
CA TYR A 677 25.31 -50.35 -12.24
C TYR A 677 24.67 -51.29 -13.26
N LEU A 678 25.28 -51.50 -14.43
CA LEU A 678 24.90 -52.58 -15.35
C LEU A 678 25.09 -53.96 -14.70
N GLY A 679 26.19 -54.16 -13.97
CA GLY A 679 26.42 -55.37 -13.18
C GLY A 679 25.30 -55.59 -12.15
N LYS A 680 24.97 -54.56 -11.36
CA LYS A 680 23.86 -54.58 -10.37
C LYS A 680 22.51 -54.84 -11.03
N LYS A 681 22.24 -54.26 -12.21
CA LYS A 681 21.02 -54.49 -12.99
C LYS A 681 20.94 -55.93 -13.47
N ASN A 682 22.02 -56.48 -14.01
CA ASN A 682 22.07 -57.85 -14.47
C ASN A 682 21.88 -58.85 -13.31
N ILE A 683 22.36 -58.53 -12.10
CA ILE A 683 22.07 -59.29 -10.89
C ILE A 683 20.56 -59.33 -10.61
N ARG A 684 19.88 -58.17 -10.56
CA ARG A 684 18.42 -58.08 -10.31
C ARG A 684 17.59 -58.71 -11.43
N LEU A 685 17.96 -58.49 -12.69
CA LEU A 685 17.31 -59.07 -13.87
C LEU A 685 17.37 -60.60 -13.87
N ALA A 686 18.48 -61.17 -13.40
CA ALA A 686 18.61 -62.61 -13.28
C ALA A 686 17.74 -63.19 -12.13
N ILE A 687 17.26 -62.38 -11.17
CA ILE A 687 16.29 -62.81 -10.14
C ILE A 687 14.89 -63.03 -10.74
N ILE A 688 14.51 -62.16 -11.67
CA ILE A 688 13.14 -62.09 -12.23
C ILE A 688 12.94 -63.08 -13.37
N HIS A 689 13.91 -63.17 -14.29
CA HIS A 689 13.82 -64.05 -15.45
C HIS A 689 14.35 -65.44 -15.11
N ASN A 690 13.48 -66.27 -14.53
CA ASN A 690 13.77 -67.65 -14.13
C ASN A 690 13.60 -68.68 -15.27
N GLU A 691 13.83 -68.29 -16.53
CA GLU A 691 13.53 -69.15 -17.69
C GLU A 691 14.80 -69.56 -18.44
N ASN A 692 15.06 -70.88 -18.42
CA ASN A 692 16.15 -71.63 -19.05
C ASN A 692 17.59 -71.34 -18.55
N PHE A 693 18.33 -72.43 -18.34
CA PHE A 693 19.72 -72.50 -17.94
C PHE A 693 20.71 -71.75 -18.85
N LEU A 694 20.54 -71.82 -20.18
CA LEU A 694 21.44 -71.15 -21.16
C LEU A 694 21.43 -69.63 -20.98
N THR A 695 20.29 -69.09 -20.59
CA THR A 695 20.06 -67.68 -20.29
C THR A 695 20.70 -67.25 -18.96
N GLN A 696 20.84 -68.17 -17.99
CA GLN A 696 21.49 -67.91 -16.70
C GLN A 696 23.02 -67.88 -16.79
N ASP A 697 23.65 -68.78 -17.56
CA ASP A 697 25.12 -68.78 -17.73
C ASP A 697 25.61 -67.56 -18.53
N LYS A 698 24.83 -67.15 -19.55
CA LYS A 698 25.06 -65.90 -20.28
C LYS A 698 24.98 -64.68 -19.34
N ARG A 699 23.93 -64.57 -18.54
CA ARG A 699 23.75 -63.47 -17.58
C ARG A 699 24.85 -63.43 -16.51
N LEU A 700 25.30 -64.59 -16.02
CA LEU A 700 26.42 -64.65 -15.08
C LEU A 700 27.75 -64.21 -15.72
N SER A 701 27.95 -64.52 -17.01
CA SER A 701 29.06 -63.96 -17.80
C SER A 701 28.96 -62.45 -17.94
N ASP A 702 27.78 -61.94 -18.29
CA ASP A 702 27.53 -60.50 -18.44
C ASP A 702 27.77 -59.74 -17.12
N ILE A 703 27.41 -60.32 -15.97
CA ILE A 703 27.71 -59.78 -14.63
C ILE A 703 29.22 -59.68 -14.40
N VAL A 704 29.95 -60.76 -14.65
CA VAL A 704 31.42 -60.80 -14.48
C VAL A 704 32.09 -59.77 -15.39
N ASP A 705 31.70 -59.73 -16.67
CA ASP A 705 32.26 -58.80 -17.65
C ASP A 705 32.00 -57.34 -17.27
N CYS A 706 30.80 -57.03 -16.76
CA CYS A 706 30.47 -55.71 -16.24
C CYS A 706 31.42 -55.29 -15.11
N PHE A 707 31.61 -56.12 -14.07
CA PHE A 707 32.49 -55.76 -12.95
C PHE A 707 33.98 -55.73 -13.33
N VAL A 708 34.43 -56.60 -14.27
CA VAL A 708 35.79 -56.53 -14.82
C VAL A 708 36.02 -55.22 -15.56
N ASN A 709 35.07 -54.82 -16.40
CA ASN A 709 35.17 -53.58 -17.16
C ASN A 709 35.08 -52.35 -16.24
N ALA A 710 34.23 -52.38 -15.20
CA ALA A 710 34.20 -51.35 -14.17
C ALA A 710 35.57 -51.20 -13.48
N SER A 711 36.19 -52.32 -13.09
CA SER A 711 37.52 -52.30 -12.47
C SER A 711 38.59 -51.70 -13.37
N LYS A 712 38.64 -52.09 -14.66
CA LYS A 712 39.61 -51.53 -15.62
C LYS A 712 39.50 -50.00 -15.74
N MET A 713 38.30 -49.45 -15.57
CA MET A 713 38.10 -48.00 -15.59
C MET A 713 38.59 -47.34 -14.29
N PHE A 714 38.27 -47.91 -13.13
CA PHE A 714 38.63 -47.36 -11.82
C PHE A 714 40.12 -47.52 -11.46
N GLU A 715 40.81 -48.57 -11.90
CA GLU A 715 42.24 -48.79 -11.59
C GLU A 715 43.20 -47.79 -12.22
N LYS A 716 42.73 -47.11 -13.27
CA LYS A 716 43.47 -46.04 -13.94
C LYS A 716 43.29 -44.68 -13.24
N LEU A 717 42.62 -44.64 -12.10
CA LEU A 717 42.38 -43.47 -11.26
C LEU A 717 43.17 -43.59 -9.95
N GLU A 718 43.61 -42.46 -9.39
CA GLU A 718 44.34 -42.41 -8.10
C GLU A 718 43.39 -42.32 -6.90
N GLY A 719 43.89 -42.60 -5.69
CA GLY A 719 43.15 -42.45 -4.43
C GLY A 719 42.04 -43.47 -4.18
N GLU A 720 40.94 -43.04 -3.54
CA GLU A 720 39.77 -43.89 -3.17
C GLU A 720 39.17 -44.66 -4.35
N ASN A 721 39.32 -44.18 -5.59
CA ASN A 721 38.80 -44.87 -6.77
C ASN A 721 39.60 -46.15 -7.11
N LYS A 722 40.90 -46.20 -6.77
CA LYS A 722 41.72 -47.42 -6.89
C LYS A 722 41.21 -48.53 -5.95
N GLU A 723 40.67 -48.12 -4.81
CA GLU A 723 39.99 -48.98 -3.85
C GLU A 723 38.72 -49.59 -4.45
N TYR A 724 37.89 -48.76 -5.09
CA TYR A 724 36.71 -49.21 -5.85
C TYR A 724 37.08 -50.19 -6.97
N GLY A 725 38.18 -49.94 -7.70
CA GLY A 725 38.70 -50.88 -8.70
C GLY A 725 39.01 -52.27 -8.12
N SER A 726 39.56 -52.31 -6.90
CA SER A 726 39.82 -53.55 -6.16
C SER A 726 38.52 -54.23 -5.70
N LYS A 727 37.51 -53.47 -5.25
CA LYS A 727 36.18 -54.01 -4.91
C LYS A 727 35.49 -54.65 -6.11
N CYS A 728 35.48 -53.98 -7.27
CA CYS A 728 34.90 -54.52 -8.50
C CYS A 728 35.61 -55.80 -8.94
N LYS A 729 36.95 -55.89 -8.80
CA LYS A 729 37.71 -57.14 -9.01
C LYS A 729 37.35 -58.23 -8.01
N GLY A 730 37.16 -57.87 -6.75
CA GLY A 730 36.65 -58.75 -5.70
C GLY A 730 35.31 -59.39 -6.11
N CYS A 731 34.34 -58.57 -6.52
CA CYS A 731 33.03 -59.00 -7.00
C CYS A 731 33.13 -59.88 -8.26
N ALA A 732 33.89 -59.44 -9.27
CA ALA A 732 34.08 -60.20 -10.51
C ALA A 732 34.65 -61.59 -10.24
N CYS A 733 35.73 -61.68 -9.45
CA CYS A 733 36.31 -62.95 -9.04
C CYS A 733 35.32 -63.79 -8.21
N LEU A 734 34.51 -63.17 -7.35
CA LEU A 734 33.52 -63.89 -6.55
C LEU A 734 32.47 -64.58 -7.44
N TYR A 735 31.83 -63.81 -8.34
CA TYR A 735 30.85 -64.34 -9.29
C TYR A 735 31.46 -65.35 -10.29
N GLU A 736 32.70 -65.13 -10.74
CA GLU A 736 33.42 -66.08 -11.58
C GLU A 736 33.74 -67.39 -10.82
N SER A 737 34.06 -67.30 -9.52
CA SER A 737 34.28 -68.48 -8.68
C SER A 737 33.01 -69.32 -8.53
N LEU A 738 31.86 -68.65 -8.34
CA LEU A 738 30.55 -69.28 -8.28
C LEU A 738 30.15 -69.90 -9.64
N LYS A 739 30.50 -69.25 -10.76
CA LYS A 739 30.35 -69.80 -12.12
C LYS A 739 31.14 -71.10 -12.28
N TYR A 740 32.43 -71.11 -11.90
CA TYR A 740 33.24 -72.32 -11.94
C TYR A 740 32.72 -73.41 -11.02
N LEU A 741 32.23 -73.05 -9.83
CA LEU A 741 31.64 -74.02 -8.90
C LEU A 741 30.40 -74.69 -9.51
N SER A 742 29.49 -73.88 -10.06
CA SER A 742 28.32 -74.35 -10.80
C SER A 742 28.71 -75.28 -11.96
N ASN A 743 29.74 -74.92 -12.76
CA ASN A 743 30.23 -75.79 -13.83
C ASN A 743 30.87 -77.09 -13.33
N GLY A 744 31.52 -77.08 -12.17
CA GLY A 744 32.03 -78.28 -11.50
C GLY A 744 30.91 -79.22 -11.09
N ILE A 745 29.84 -78.69 -10.48
CA ILE A 745 28.65 -79.46 -10.10
C ILE A 745 28.01 -80.10 -11.34
N LYS A 746 27.77 -79.32 -12.40
CA LYS A 746 27.11 -79.78 -13.63
C LYS A 746 27.91 -80.82 -14.40
N THR A 747 29.19 -80.55 -14.62
CA THR A 747 30.03 -81.41 -15.46
C THR A 747 30.66 -82.57 -14.69
N LYS A 748 30.55 -82.57 -13.35
CA LYS A 748 31.21 -83.50 -12.44
C LYS A 748 32.73 -83.57 -12.65
N LYS A 749 33.35 -82.49 -13.14
CA LYS A 749 34.81 -82.40 -13.39
C LYS A 749 35.51 -81.64 -12.28
N ILE A 750 36.47 -82.30 -11.63
CA ILE A 750 37.20 -81.77 -10.47
C ILE A 750 38.00 -80.50 -10.81
N PHE A 751 38.42 -80.40 -12.06
CA PHE A 751 39.10 -79.23 -12.63
C PHE A 751 38.37 -77.90 -12.38
N TYR A 752 37.04 -77.88 -12.50
CA TYR A 752 36.28 -76.66 -12.29
C TYR A 752 36.15 -76.27 -10.81
N PHE A 753 36.10 -77.24 -9.89
CA PHE A 753 36.19 -76.95 -8.45
C PHE A 753 37.56 -76.35 -8.10
N TYR A 754 38.64 -76.86 -8.68
CA TYR A 754 39.98 -76.29 -8.50
C TYR A 754 40.10 -74.86 -9.06
N LYS A 755 39.49 -74.58 -10.22
CA LYS A 755 39.38 -73.21 -10.74
C LYS A 755 38.58 -72.31 -9.80
N SER A 756 37.44 -72.77 -9.30
CA SER A 756 36.61 -72.06 -8.32
C SER A 756 37.41 -71.69 -7.06
N PHE A 757 38.10 -72.67 -6.45
CA PHE A 757 38.97 -72.45 -5.28
C PHE A 757 40.06 -71.39 -5.52
N LYS A 758 40.76 -71.46 -6.66
CA LYS A 758 41.78 -70.47 -7.03
C LYS A 758 41.19 -69.07 -7.17
N THR A 759 40.02 -68.96 -7.77
CA THR A 759 39.37 -67.67 -8.02
C THR A 759 38.76 -67.09 -6.73
N PHE A 760 38.26 -67.91 -5.80
CA PHE A 760 37.80 -67.46 -4.47
C PHE A 760 38.95 -66.84 -3.67
N LYS A 761 40.14 -67.46 -3.71
CA LYS A 761 41.36 -66.88 -3.11
C LYS A 761 41.74 -65.52 -3.72
N LYS A 762 41.58 -65.37 -5.03
CA LYS A 762 41.80 -64.07 -5.70
C LYS A 762 40.79 -63.03 -5.23
N SER A 763 39.51 -63.40 -5.16
CA SER A 763 38.45 -62.53 -4.63
C SER A 763 38.78 -62.03 -3.22
N LYS A 764 39.18 -62.94 -2.31
CA LYS A 764 39.65 -62.61 -0.97
C LYS A 764 40.80 -61.58 -0.98
N LYS A 765 41.83 -61.82 -1.79
CA LYS A 765 42.98 -60.91 -1.90
C LYS A 765 42.54 -59.50 -2.31
N TYR A 766 41.64 -59.40 -3.29
CA TYR A 766 41.13 -58.11 -3.77
C TYR A 766 40.26 -57.38 -2.74
N TYR A 767 39.40 -58.08 -2.01
CA TYR A 767 38.65 -57.48 -0.91
C TYR A 767 39.56 -57.05 0.26
N THR A 768 40.61 -57.82 0.55
CA THR A 768 41.61 -57.47 1.59
C THR A 768 42.42 -56.23 1.19
N SER A 769 42.83 -56.13 -0.08
CA SER A 769 43.58 -54.96 -0.59
C SER A 769 42.74 -53.70 -0.74
N ALA A 770 41.41 -53.83 -0.71
CA ALA A 770 40.49 -52.72 -0.86
C ALA A 770 40.30 -51.91 0.44
N ASN A 771 41.02 -52.15 1.54
CA ASN A 771 41.01 -51.35 2.79
C ASN A 771 39.65 -50.78 3.26
N SER A 772 38.55 -51.45 2.90
CA SER A 772 37.21 -50.90 2.95
C SER A 772 36.39 -51.57 4.02
N ASN A 773 35.39 -50.84 4.55
CA ASN A 773 34.35 -51.35 5.45
C ASN A 773 33.42 -52.43 4.84
N ILE A 774 33.89 -53.22 3.87
CA ILE A 774 33.25 -54.49 3.50
C ILE A 774 33.54 -55.42 4.67
N GLY A 775 32.49 -55.75 5.42
CA GLY A 775 32.56 -56.33 6.76
C GLY A 775 33.53 -57.49 6.87
N ILE A 776 34.24 -57.54 7.98
CA ILE A 776 35.06 -58.68 8.44
C ILE A 776 34.33 -60.01 8.17
N ASP A 777 33.01 -59.99 8.34
CA ASP A 777 32.07 -61.09 8.07
C ASP A 777 32.14 -61.64 6.63
N ILE A 778 32.24 -60.82 5.58
CA ILE A 778 32.35 -61.30 4.18
C ILE A 778 33.69 -62.01 3.95
N LEU A 779 34.77 -61.43 4.47
CA LEU A 779 36.11 -61.99 4.34
C LEU A 779 36.23 -63.33 5.07
N ASP A 780 35.64 -63.44 6.26
CA ASP A 780 35.59 -64.67 7.04
C ASP A 780 34.75 -65.74 6.35
N LYS A 781 33.59 -65.37 5.80
CA LYS A 781 32.74 -66.29 5.03
C LYS A 781 33.43 -66.81 3.75
N ILE A 782 34.11 -65.94 2.98
CA ILE A 782 34.91 -66.36 1.81
C ILE A 782 36.06 -67.29 2.25
N ASN A 783 36.67 -67.02 3.41
CA ASN A 783 37.75 -67.83 3.96
C ASN A 783 37.28 -69.25 4.31
N ASP A 784 36.12 -69.36 4.96
CA ASP A 784 35.50 -70.64 5.31
C ASP A 784 35.14 -71.44 4.06
N MET A 785 34.52 -70.80 3.07
CA MET A 785 34.20 -71.42 1.79
C MET A 785 35.45 -71.93 1.06
N THR A 786 36.54 -71.16 1.12
CA THR A 786 37.84 -71.55 0.53
C THR A 786 38.42 -72.79 1.21
N LYS A 787 38.30 -72.91 2.55
CA LYS A 787 38.75 -74.09 3.30
C LYS A 787 37.90 -75.32 2.96
N LEU A 788 36.58 -75.18 2.89
CA LEU A 788 35.67 -76.26 2.53
C LEU A 788 35.90 -76.77 1.10
N LEU A 789 36.02 -75.87 0.13
CA LEU A 789 36.38 -76.22 -1.26
C LEU A 789 37.69 -77.01 -1.33
N LYS A 790 38.70 -76.61 -0.54
CA LYS A 790 39.99 -77.31 -0.52
C LYS A 790 39.84 -78.73 0.02
N LYS A 791 39.14 -78.90 1.14
CA LYS A 791 38.83 -80.21 1.74
C LYS A 791 38.10 -81.11 0.76
N PHE A 792 37.05 -80.60 0.10
CA PHE A 792 36.29 -81.33 -0.91
C PHE A 792 37.16 -81.74 -2.11
N ILE A 793 37.99 -80.83 -2.63
CA ILE A 793 38.90 -81.13 -3.73
C ILE A 793 39.88 -82.25 -3.35
N ASP A 794 40.47 -82.19 -2.15
CA ASP A 794 41.46 -83.17 -1.71
C ASP A 794 40.83 -84.56 -1.55
N GLN A 795 39.62 -84.65 -0.99
CA GLN A 795 38.87 -85.91 -0.84
C GLN A 795 38.43 -86.53 -2.18
N GLN A 796 37.92 -85.71 -3.10
CA GLN A 796 37.38 -86.19 -4.38
C GLN A 796 38.47 -86.42 -5.44
N SER A 797 39.63 -85.75 -5.34
CA SER A 797 40.74 -85.93 -6.27
C SER A 797 41.31 -87.36 -6.27
N GLU A 798 41.28 -88.03 -5.11
CA GLU A 798 41.75 -89.41 -4.97
C GLU A 798 40.75 -90.41 -5.54
N SER A 799 39.45 -90.15 -5.34
CA SER A 799 38.35 -90.92 -5.95
C SER A 799 38.32 -90.80 -7.48
N VAL A 800 38.55 -89.61 -8.03
CA VAL A 800 38.59 -89.36 -9.48
C VAL A 800 39.83 -89.99 -10.15
N LYS A 801 40.99 -90.01 -9.47
CA LYS A 801 42.18 -90.75 -9.95
C LYS A 801 41.92 -92.25 -10.10
N ASN A 802 41.01 -92.80 -9.30
CA ASN A 802 40.58 -94.21 -9.34
C ASN A 802 39.44 -94.47 -10.34
N GLY A 803 39.11 -93.50 -11.22
CA GLY A 803 38.12 -93.66 -12.30
C GLY A 803 36.67 -93.34 -11.90
N ASN A 804 36.41 -92.94 -10.66
CA ASN A 804 35.05 -92.64 -10.19
C ASN A 804 34.61 -91.20 -10.52
N THR A 805 33.30 -91.01 -10.71
CA THR A 805 32.71 -89.66 -10.83
C THR A 805 32.56 -89.00 -9.47
N ILE A 806 32.58 -87.66 -9.45
CA ILE A 806 32.48 -86.87 -8.21
C ILE A 806 31.15 -87.12 -7.50
N ARG A 807 31.21 -87.37 -6.18
CA ARG A 807 30.02 -87.51 -5.33
C ARG A 807 29.53 -86.13 -4.90
N ILE A 808 28.37 -85.74 -5.42
CA ILE A 808 27.78 -84.39 -5.21
C ILE A 808 26.99 -84.31 -3.88
N MET A 809 26.62 -85.45 -3.29
CA MET A 809 25.83 -85.52 -2.04
C MET A 809 26.55 -85.02 -0.78
N GLU A 810 27.85 -84.66 -0.86
CA GLU A 810 28.64 -84.13 0.27
C GLU A 810 28.75 -82.59 0.24
N LEU A 811 27.95 -81.90 -0.58
CA LEU A 811 28.07 -80.45 -0.80
C LEU A 811 27.17 -79.58 0.10
N ASP A 812 26.36 -80.15 0.98
CA ASP A 812 25.38 -79.40 1.81
C ASP A 812 26.06 -78.34 2.70
N GLU A 813 27.18 -78.67 3.35
CA GLU A 813 27.96 -77.73 4.17
C GLU A 813 28.56 -76.58 3.33
N MET A 814 28.92 -76.86 2.07
CA MET A 814 29.37 -75.85 1.13
C MET A 814 28.22 -74.91 0.72
N PHE A 815 26.99 -75.40 0.64
CA PHE A 815 25.83 -74.57 0.30
C PHE A 815 25.42 -73.64 1.42
N GLU A 816 25.45 -74.06 2.69
CA GLU A 816 25.18 -73.16 3.80
C GLU A 816 26.18 -71.99 3.84
N LYS A 817 27.45 -72.25 3.54
CA LYS A 817 28.47 -71.19 3.49
C LYS A 817 28.32 -70.30 2.25
N ILE A 818 27.92 -70.86 1.11
CA ILE A 818 27.56 -70.06 -0.07
C ILE A 818 26.35 -69.19 0.26
N ASP A 819 25.31 -69.73 0.88
CA ASP A 819 24.12 -69.00 1.29
C ASP A 819 24.48 -67.84 2.24
N ALA A 820 25.32 -68.10 3.24
CA ALA A 820 25.80 -67.07 4.15
C ALA A 820 26.64 -65.98 3.44
N ILE A 821 27.45 -66.33 2.44
CA ILE A 821 28.19 -65.35 1.60
C ILE A 821 27.20 -64.53 0.77
N LEU A 822 26.20 -65.19 0.18
CA LEU A 822 25.26 -64.59 -0.76
C LEU A 822 24.23 -63.69 -0.09
N GLU A 823 23.83 -64.00 1.15
CA GLU A 823 23.04 -63.10 2.00
C GLU A 823 23.80 -61.82 2.32
N GLU A 824 25.09 -61.93 2.63
CA GLU A 824 25.93 -60.79 3.01
C GLU A 824 26.21 -59.83 1.85
N ILE A 825 26.29 -60.34 0.62
CA ILE A 825 26.49 -59.51 -0.59
C ILE A 825 25.18 -59.19 -1.33
N SER A 826 24.03 -59.52 -0.74
CA SER A 826 22.68 -59.32 -1.33
C SER A 826 22.53 -59.92 -2.74
N ALA A 827 23.09 -61.11 -2.99
CA ALA A 827 23.12 -61.77 -4.30
C ALA A 827 22.24 -63.04 -4.33
N VAL A 828 20.96 -62.88 -3.99
CA VAL A 828 19.92 -63.93 -3.94
C VAL A 828 19.81 -64.72 -5.27
N THR A 829 20.22 -64.12 -6.39
CA THR A 829 20.21 -64.74 -7.72
C THR A 829 21.18 -65.91 -7.86
N VAL A 830 22.38 -65.80 -7.31
CA VAL A 830 23.40 -66.84 -7.44
C VAL A 830 23.07 -68.04 -6.56
N LYS A 831 22.31 -67.79 -5.48
CA LYS A 831 21.72 -68.82 -4.62
C LYS A 831 20.77 -69.67 -5.44
N LYS A 832 19.77 -69.07 -6.10
CA LYS A 832 18.84 -69.78 -6.98
C LYS A 832 19.51 -70.48 -8.17
N ILE A 833 20.53 -69.87 -8.81
CA ILE A 833 21.28 -70.52 -9.89
C ILE A 833 22.02 -71.76 -9.37
N LEU A 834 22.73 -71.67 -8.25
CA LEU A 834 23.42 -72.82 -7.64
C LEU A 834 22.41 -73.88 -7.18
N THR A 835 21.33 -73.50 -6.49
CA THR A 835 20.23 -74.38 -6.07
C THR A 835 19.62 -75.13 -7.26
N ASN A 836 19.28 -74.44 -8.36
CA ASN A 836 18.74 -75.09 -9.57
C ASN A 836 19.76 -76.03 -10.23
N CYS A 837 21.04 -75.67 -10.28
CA CYS A 837 22.08 -76.54 -10.84
C CYS A 837 22.23 -77.84 -10.04
N ILE A 838 22.07 -77.79 -8.72
CA ILE A 838 22.10 -78.98 -7.85
C ILE A 838 20.81 -79.76 -7.97
N PHE A 839 19.65 -79.09 -7.98
CA PHE A 839 18.35 -79.75 -8.08
C PHE A 839 18.24 -80.50 -9.41
N GLU A 840 18.64 -79.90 -10.54
CA GLU A 840 18.70 -80.58 -11.83
C GLU A 840 19.75 -81.70 -11.85
N THR A 841 20.92 -81.52 -11.23
CA THR A 841 21.96 -82.59 -11.19
C THR A 841 21.57 -83.74 -10.24
N ALA A 842 20.83 -83.45 -9.16
CA ALA A 842 20.27 -84.43 -8.23
C ALA A 842 19.11 -85.19 -8.90
N MET A 843 18.21 -84.47 -9.61
CA MET A 843 17.13 -85.07 -10.40
C MET A 843 17.66 -85.93 -11.55
N ALA A 844 18.68 -85.47 -12.30
CA ALA A 844 19.33 -86.27 -13.34
C ALA A 844 20.10 -87.48 -12.81
N SER A 845 20.51 -87.46 -11.54
CA SER A 845 21.11 -88.62 -10.87
C SER A 845 20.05 -89.60 -10.34
N ILE A 846 18.82 -89.13 -10.07
CA ILE A 846 17.66 -89.96 -9.72
C ILE A 846 17.05 -90.62 -10.98
N GLU A 847 16.99 -89.92 -12.12
CA GLU A 847 16.48 -90.48 -13.39
C GLU A 847 17.38 -91.58 -13.97
N ASN A 848 18.68 -91.57 -13.67
CA ASN A 848 19.60 -92.67 -14.01
C ASN A 848 19.41 -93.94 -13.16
N ILE A 849 18.63 -93.89 -12.08
CA ILE A 849 18.25 -95.07 -11.28
C ILE A 849 16.91 -95.65 -11.76
N SER A 850 16.08 -94.87 -12.46
CA SER A 850 14.72 -95.28 -12.86
C SER A 850 14.63 -95.91 -14.25
N GLY A 851 15.58 -96.78 -14.61
CA GLY A 851 15.40 -97.77 -15.67
C GLY A 851 14.61 -98.97 -15.17
N MET A 852 13.34 -98.81 -14.73
CA MET A 852 12.31 -99.86 -14.64
C MET A 852 10.95 -99.30 -14.15
N ASN A 853 9.97 -99.31 -15.06
CA ASN A 853 8.49 -99.40 -14.91
C ASN A 853 7.65 -98.38 -14.07
N LYS A 854 6.99 -97.48 -14.83
CA LYS A 854 5.60 -96.93 -14.82
C LYS A 854 4.73 -96.86 -13.52
N GLU A 855 4.53 -95.61 -13.07
CA GLU A 855 3.30 -94.86 -12.62
C GLU A 855 2.33 -95.36 -11.50
N PRO A 856 1.54 -94.46 -10.82
CA PRO A 856 1.65 -93.00 -10.67
C PRO A 856 1.63 -92.48 -9.20
N LYS A 857 1.95 -91.18 -9.10
CA LYS A 857 2.26 -90.34 -7.93
C LYS A 857 1.20 -90.31 -6.81
N LYS A 858 1.66 -90.41 -5.55
CA LYS A 858 0.96 -89.93 -4.34
C LYS A 858 1.82 -88.89 -3.62
N GLU A 859 1.21 -87.73 -3.42
CA GLU A 859 1.69 -86.55 -2.69
C GLU A 859 2.05 -86.85 -1.23
N ILE A 860 3.16 -86.28 -0.75
CA ILE A 860 3.40 -86.05 0.67
C ILE A 860 3.70 -84.56 0.86
N ALA A 861 2.65 -83.87 1.31
CA ALA A 861 2.51 -82.62 2.03
C ALA A 861 3.72 -81.67 2.19
N MET A 862 3.62 -80.51 1.53
CA MET A 862 4.20 -79.24 1.99
C MET A 862 3.37 -78.70 3.16
N THR A 863 4.02 -78.31 4.25
CA THR A 863 3.38 -77.55 5.33
C THR A 863 3.38 -76.07 4.96
N THR A 864 2.23 -75.57 4.51
CA THR A 864 1.95 -74.14 4.29
C THR A 864 1.68 -73.45 5.61
N ILE A 865 2.49 -72.47 6.01
CA ILE A 865 2.07 -71.44 6.97
C ILE A 865 1.50 -70.26 6.18
N LYS A 866 0.25 -69.95 6.53
CA LYS A 866 -0.69 -69.03 5.92
C LYS A 866 -0.18 -67.57 5.88
N ILE A 867 -0.29 -66.93 4.72
CA ILE A 867 -0.68 -65.52 4.65
C ILE A 867 -2.15 -65.51 4.23
N ASN A 868 -3.02 -65.10 5.17
CA ASN A 868 -4.42 -64.82 4.89
C ASN A 868 -4.51 -63.62 3.94
N ASN A 869 -5.14 -63.83 2.79
CA ASN A 869 -5.92 -62.81 2.11
C ASN A 869 -7.40 -63.01 2.50
N SER A 870 -8.09 -61.92 2.81
CA SER A 870 -9.53 -61.79 2.57
C SER A 870 -9.77 -60.34 2.10
N LYS A 871 -10.05 -60.16 0.81
CA LYS A 871 -11.41 -60.09 0.22
C LYS A 871 -12.07 -58.73 0.51
N SER A 872 -12.07 -57.81 -0.45
CA SER A 872 -12.90 -57.72 -1.66
C SER A 872 -14.20 -56.97 -1.38
N VAL A 873 -14.44 -55.89 -2.12
CA VAL A 873 -15.77 -55.63 -2.71
C VAL A 873 -15.55 -55.20 -4.15
N GLN A 874 -16.38 -55.77 -4.99
CA GLN A 874 -16.40 -55.77 -6.44
C GLN A 874 -17.71 -55.09 -6.89
N VAL A 875 -17.76 -54.80 -8.19
CA VAL A 875 -18.96 -54.56 -9.03
C VAL A 875 -19.42 -53.10 -9.04
N GLY A 876 -19.68 -52.47 -10.19
CA GLY A 876 -19.77 -52.88 -11.59
C GLY A 876 -19.84 -51.59 -12.42
N MET A 877 -19.34 -51.55 -13.64
CA MET A 877 -19.89 -52.12 -14.88
C MET A 877 -20.07 -50.94 -15.85
N GLY A 878 -19.77 -51.16 -17.12
CA GLY A 878 -20.28 -50.33 -18.20
C GLY A 878 -19.23 -49.71 -19.10
N ASN A 879 -18.61 -50.55 -19.93
CA ASN A 879 -18.70 -50.52 -21.40
C ASN A 879 -18.41 -49.16 -22.09
N ASP A 880 -17.65 -49.08 -23.18
CA ASP A 880 -17.05 -50.11 -24.02
C ASP A 880 -16.29 -49.40 -25.15
N ILE A 881 -15.32 -50.14 -25.71
CA ILE A 881 -15.07 -50.27 -27.16
C ILE A 881 -14.25 -49.18 -27.88
N ASN A 882 -13.00 -49.62 -28.17
CA ASN A 882 -12.30 -49.65 -29.46
C ASN A 882 -11.88 -48.33 -30.11
N GLN A 883 -10.76 -48.22 -30.81
CA GLN A 883 -9.59 -49.04 -31.15
C GLN A 883 -8.63 -48.02 -31.83
N VAL A 884 -7.32 -48.03 -31.57
CA VAL A 884 -6.28 -48.57 -32.49
C VAL A 884 -6.45 -48.00 -33.91
N GLN A 885 -5.56 -47.19 -34.51
CA GLN A 885 -4.13 -47.39 -34.74
C GLN A 885 -3.52 -46.12 -35.39
N ASP A 886 -2.25 -45.82 -35.07
CA ASP A 886 -1.12 -45.60 -36.01
C ASP A 886 -1.41 -44.83 -37.33
N SER A 887 -0.78 -43.70 -37.66
CA SER A 887 0.63 -43.59 -38.05
C SER A 887 0.83 -42.27 -38.83
N GLY A 888 2.05 -41.74 -38.86
CA GLY A 888 2.57 -41.01 -40.03
C GLY A 888 2.49 -39.47 -40.06
N THR A 889 3.57 -38.80 -39.65
CA THR A 889 4.01 -37.51 -40.24
C THR A 889 4.59 -37.74 -41.64
N PRO A 890 4.49 -36.81 -42.63
CA PRO A 890 5.53 -35.76 -42.74
C PRO A 890 5.17 -34.41 -43.45
N LYS A 891 5.88 -33.35 -43.00
CA LYS A 891 6.50 -32.21 -43.72
C LYS A 891 5.69 -31.24 -44.64
N ARG A 892 5.70 -29.97 -44.19
CA ARG A 892 6.00 -28.67 -44.88
C ARG A 892 5.46 -28.39 -46.30
N LYS A 893 4.71 -27.26 -46.45
CA LYS A 893 5.13 -25.98 -47.09
C LYS A 893 3.95 -24.98 -47.18
N ALA A 894 4.24 -23.69 -47.00
CA ALA A 894 3.34 -22.55 -47.28
C ALA A 894 3.15 -22.32 -48.80
N PRO A 895 2.14 -21.55 -49.26
CA PRO A 895 2.37 -20.11 -49.51
C PRO A 895 1.16 -19.12 -49.42
N LYS A 896 1.50 -17.88 -49.03
CA LYS A 896 1.09 -16.54 -49.52
C LYS A 896 -0.37 -16.16 -49.91
N LYS A 897 -0.79 -15.04 -49.29
CA LYS A 897 -1.41 -13.78 -49.82
C LYS A 897 -2.82 -13.81 -50.43
N GLN A 898 -3.70 -12.96 -49.88
CA GLN A 898 -4.29 -11.84 -50.62
C GLN A 898 -4.85 -10.72 -49.71
N LYS A 899 -4.52 -9.48 -50.09
CA LYS A 899 -5.07 -8.18 -49.66
C LYS A 899 -6.47 -8.00 -50.30
N THR A 900 -7.39 -7.27 -49.69
CA THR A 900 -7.79 -5.87 -49.97
C THR A 900 -9.14 -5.65 -49.26
N SER A 901 -9.55 -4.51 -48.70
CA SER A 901 -9.43 -3.13 -49.18
C SER A 901 -9.63 -2.14 -48.02
N LYS A 902 -8.87 -1.03 -48.06
CA LYS A 902 -9.14 0.23 -47.37
C LYS A 902 -9.94 1.13 -48.31
N LYS A 903 -10.90 1.90 -47.78
CA LYS A 903 -11.26 3.22 -48.31
C LYS A 903 -11.25 4.24 -47.17
N GLN A 904 -10.33 5.18 -47.27
CA GLN A 904 -10.24 6.48 -46.57
C GLN A 904 -11.37 7.40 -47.05
N ILE A 905 -11.93 8.24 -46.16
CA ILE A 905 -12.09 9.71 -46.33
C ILE A 905 -12.16 10.35 -44.91
N ASN A 906 -11.31 11.35 -44.65
CA ASN A 906 -11.34 12.34 -43.55
C ASN A 906 -12.02 13.63 -44.09
N PRO A 907 -12.24 14.73 -43.34
CA PRO A 907 -12.53 14.95 -41.91
C PRO A 907 -13.75 15.89 -41.70
N LYS A 908 -14.39 15.89 -40.52
CA LYS A 908 -15.19 17.04 -40.03
C LYS A 908 -15.20 17.09 -38.50
N GLU A 909 -14.62 18.15 -37.95
CA GLU A 909 -15.05 18.79 -36.70
C GLU A 909 -15.88 20.05 -37.07
N PRO A 910 -16.63 20.73 -36.17
CA PRO A 910 -16.57 20.65 -34.70
C PRO A 910 -17.95 20.61 -33.97
N ALA A 911 -17.96 20.25 -32.68
CA ALA A 911 -18.90 20.78 -31.70
C ALA A 911 -18.30 20.72 -30.27
N LYS A 912 -18.42 21.85 -29.56
CA LYS A 912 -17.86 22.14 -28.24
C LYS A 912 -18.66 21.52 -27.09
N ALA A 913 -17.92 21.25 -26.00
CA ALA A 913 -18.24 21.27 -24.57
C ALA A 913 -19.51 20.55 -24.04
N ASN A 914 -19.30 19.64 -23.08
CA ASN A 914 -19.97 19.75 -21.79
C ASN A 914 -19.16 19.05 -20.69
N GLU A 915 -19.14 19.70 -19.53
CA GLU A 915 -18.74 19.18 -18.22
C GLU A 915 -19.18 17.73 -18.08
N ASN A 916 -18.31 16.81 -17.63
CA ASN A 916 -18.79 15.49 -17.24
C ASN A 916 -19.58 15.66 -15.93
N PRO A 917 -20.92 15.53 -15.96
CA PRO A 917 -21.66 15.40 -14.72
C PRO A 917 -21.19 14.10 -14.07
N LYS A 918 -21.26 13.97 -12.73
CA LYS A 918 -21.27 12.64 -12.12
C LYS A 918 -22.26 11.80 -12.96
N PRO A 919 -21.88 10.61 -13.46
CA PRO A 919 -22.76 9.84 -14.31
C PRO A 919 -24.12 9.71 -13.60
N PRO A 920 -25.24 9.97 -14.29
CA PRO A 920 -26.55 9.90 -13.68
C PRO A 920 -26.67 8.54 -13.01
N ILE A 921 -27.08 8.54 -11.74
CA ILE A 921 -27.30 7.30 -11.00
C ILE A 921 -28.29 6.49 -11.86
N PRO A 922 -27.95 5.27 -12.33
CA PRO A 922 -28.64 4.60 -13.44
C PRO A 922 -30.15 4.42 -13.32
N TYR A 923 -30.71 4.67 -12.13
CA TYR A 923 -32.12 4.53 -11.80
C TYR A 923 -32.80 5.82 -11.30
N LEU A 924 -32.12 6.97 -11.35
CA LEU A 924 -32.66 8.29 -11.05
C LEU A 924 -33.05 9.00 -12.35
N SER A 925 -34.26 9.55 -12.43
CA SER A 925 -34.68 10.31 -13.63
C SER A 925 -34.06 11.72 -13.62
N GLU A 926 -34.03 12.36 -14.79
CA GLU A 926 -33.50 13.73 -14.94
C GLU A 926 -34.27 14.73 -14.07
N LEU A 927 -35.60 14.61 -14.01
CA LEU A 927 -36.48 15.37 -13.13
C LEU A 927 -36.09 15.20 -11.65
N GLU A 928 -35.83 13.96 -11.23
CA GLU A 928 -35.49 13.65 -9.84
C GLU A 928 -34.10 14.16 -9.47
N SER A 929 -33.14 14.07 -10.40
CA SER A 929 -31.80 14.64 -10.20
C SER A 929 -31.88 16.15 -10.06
N GLU A 930 -32.58 16.82 -10.98
CA GLU A 930 -32.74 18.27 -10.96
C GLU A 930 -33.41 18.75 -9.66
N ILE A 931 -34.51 18.12 -9.25
CA ILE A 931 -35.18 18.45 -7.98
C ILE A 931 -34.24 18.19 -6.80
N ALA A 932 -33.56 17.05 -6.75
CA ALA A 932 -32.63 16.74 -5.67
C ALA A 932 -31.48 17.76 -5.59
N ASP A 933 -30.94 18.19 -6.74
CA ASP A 933 -29.84 19.15 -6.83
C ASP A 933 -30.28 20.57 -6.43
N ILE A 934 -31.52 20.98 -6.74
CA ILE A 934 -32.11 22.24 -6.25
C ILE A 934 -32.07 22.32 -4.71
N PHE A 935 -32.39 21.22 -4.03
CA PHE A 935 -32.51 21.18 -2.58
C PHE A 935 -31.24 20.67 -1.87
N LYS A 936 -30.20 20.30 -2.62
CA LYS A 936 -28.96 19.73 -2.08
C LYS A 936 -28.24 20.68 -1.12
N SER A 937 -28.14 21.96 -1.48
CA SER A 937 -27.48 23.00 -0.68
C SER A 937 -28.22 23.35 0.62
N ILE A 938 -29.52 23.06 0.70
CA ILE A 938 -30.36 23.32 1.88
C ILE A 938 -30.11 22.27 2.97
N TYR A 939 -29.70 21.05 2.60
CA TYR A 939 -29.52 19.92 3.51
C TYR A 939 -28.05 19.56 3.80
N GLN A 940 -27.10 19.94 2.91
CA GLN A 940 -25.66 19.88 3.21
C GLN A 940 -25.26 21.04 4.14
N LYS A 941 -25.68 21.01 5.41
CA LYS A 941 -25.05 21.86 6.44
C LYS A 941 -23.73 21.24 6.89
N ASP A 942 -22.76 22.13 7.03
CA ASP A 942 -21.38 21.90 7.49
C ASP A 942 -21.35 21.11 8.82
N ARG A 943 -20.58 20.01 8.89
CA ARG A 943 -20.39 19.20 10.12
C ARG A 943 -19.91 20.05 11.31
N LYS A 944 -19.38 21.26 11.05
CA LYS A 944 -18.90 22.23 12.05
C LYS A 944 -19.99 23.05 12.75
N ALA A 945 -21.25 23.03 12.29
CA ALA A 945 -22.36 23.68 12.99
C ALA A 945 -22.92 22.71 14.06
N GLY A 946 -22.39 22.81 15.28
CA GLY A 946 -22.64 21.91 16.41
C GLY A 946 -24.11 21.45 16.61
N VAL A 947 -24.22 20.17 16.97
CA VAL A 947 -25.41 19.43 17.43
C VAL A 947 -26.65 19.59 16.54
N SER A 948 -26.75 18.75 15.50
CA SER A 948 -28.05 18.50 14.89
C SER A 948 -29.01 17.95 15.96
N GLU A 949 -30.25 18.44 15.97
CA GLU A 949 -31.35 17.94 16.80
C GLU A 949 -31.43 16.39 16.83
N VAL A 950 -31.06 15.78 15.72
CA VAL A 950 -30.99 14.32 15.49
C VAL A 950 -30.04 13.64 16.44
N ASN A 951 -28.84 14.21 16.62
CA ASN A 951 -27.82 13.63 17.46
C ASN A 951 -28.19 13.63 18.96
N ALA A 952 -28.92 14.65 19.42
CA ALA A 952 -29.42 14.68 20.80
C ALA A 952 -30.58 13.69 20.99
N LYS A 953 -31.48 13.59 20.00
CA LYS A 953 -32.65 12.69 20.07
C LYS A 953 -32.29 11.21 20.07
N THR A 954 -31.23 10.79 19.38
CA THR A 954 -30.80 9.38 19.34
C THR A 954 -30.16 8.92 20.66
N LEU A 955 -29.53 9.82 21.41
CA LEU A 955 -28.94 9.52 22.72
C LEU A 955 -29.97 9.36 23.85
N GLU A 956 -31.17 9.93 23.70
CA GLU A 956 -32.18 9.97 24.75
C GLU A 956 -32.63 8.58 25.23
N SER A 957 -32.61 7.59 24.36
CA SER A 957 -32.97 6.20 24.70
C SER A 957 -31.89 5.53 25.56
N LEU A 958 -30.63 5.73 25.18
CA LEU A 958 -29.49 5.26 25.95
C LEU A 958 -29.46 5.92 27.33
N LYS A 959 -29.69 7.23 27.37
CA LYS A 959 -29.79 8.02 28.59
C LYS A 959 -30.85 7.50 29.55
N HIS A 960 -32.10 7.33 29.09
CA HIS A 960 -33.17 6.76 29.91
C HIS A 960 -32.80 5.39 30.45
N LYS A 961 -32.26 4.50 29.61
CA LYS A 961 -31.92 3.15 30.05
C LYS A 961 -30.77 3.12 31.05
N LEU A 962 -29.78 3.99 30.88
CA LEU A 962 -28.68 4.11 31.82
C LEU A 962 -29.14 4.66 33.18
N HIS A 963 -30.10 5.60 33.20
CA HIS A 963 -30.75 6.05 34.43
C HIS A 963 -31.50 4.92 35.15
N ASP A 964 -32.29 4.12 34.43
CA ASP A 964 -33.00 2.96 35.01
C ASP A 964 -32.03 1.95 35.64
N LEU A 965 -30.93 1.65 34.94
CA LEU A 965 -29.90 0.75 35.45
C LEU A 965 -29.19 1.34 36.66
N LYS A 966 -28.90 2.65 36.66
CA LYS A 966 -28.27 3.33 37.79
C LYS A 966 -29.18 3.34 39.02
N ALA A 967 -30.49 3.51 38.85
CA ALA A 967 -31.47 3.45 39.93
C ALA A 967 -31.52 2.07 40.62
N SER A 968 -31.06 1.00 39.97
CA SER A 968 -30.97 -0.34 40.56
C SER A 968 -29.81 -0.52 41.56
N GLY A 969 -28.87 0.43 41.62
CA GLY A 969 -27.74 0.43 42.57
C GLY A 969 -26.57 -0.51 42.23
N ASN A 970 -26.65 -1.27 41.13
CA ASN A 970 -25.62 -2.23 40.71
C ASN A 970 -24.47 -1.59 39.91
N ASN A 971 -23.34 -2.30 39.80
CA ASN A 971 -22.28 -1.95 38.84
C ASN A 971 -22.76 -2.17 37.41
N ILE A 972 -22.41 -1.26 36.50
CA ILE A 972 -22.84 -1.27 35.11
C ILE A 972 -21.60 -1.46 34.22
N ASN A 973 -21.46 -2.65 33.63
CA ASN A 973 -20.54 -2.89 32.52
C ASN A 973 -21.26 -2.54 31.22
N TRP A 974 -20.78 -1.50 30.55
CA TRP A 974 -21.38 -0.95 29.35
C TRP A 974 -20.45 -1.14 28.15
N LEU A 975 -20.88 -1.89 27.14
CA LEU A 975 -20.22 -2.00 25.83
C LEU A 975 -20.85 -1.02 24.83
N ASP A 976 -20.04 -0.19 24.18
CA ASP A 976 -20.48 0.77 23.16
C ASP A 976 -19.92 0.38 21.78
N MET A 977 -20.83 0.04 20.88
CA MET A 977 -20.53 -0.51 19.55
C MET A 977 -20.37 0.62 18.54
N GLY A 978 -19.17 0.75 17.95
CA GLY A 978 -18.86 1.88 17.06
C GLY A 978 -18.70 3.18 17.84
N CYS A 979 -17.91 3.14 18.91
CA CYS A 979 -17.84 4.24 19.88
C CYS A 979 -17.34 5.58 19.30
N GLY A 980 -16.66 5.58 18.15
CA GLY A 980 -16.18 6.79 17.49
C GLY A 980 -15.34 7.67 18.42
N ASP A 981 -15.74 8.94 18.57
CA ASP A 981 -15.12 9.93 19.46
C ASP A 981 -15.66 9.86 20.91
N GLY A 982 -16.37 8.78 21.25
CA GLY A 982 -16.98 8.53 22.56
C GLY A 982 -18.25 9.34 22.80
N ARG A 983 -18.94 9.80 21.75
CA ARG A 983 -20.18 10.62 21.85
C ARG A 983 -21.23 10.07 22.80
N CYS A 984 -21.44 8.76 22.82
CA CYS A 984 -22.42 8.15 23.71
C CYS A 984 -22.18 8.51 25.19
N LEU A 985 -20.95 8.84 25.59
CA LEU A 985 -20.62 9.29 26.94
C LEU A 985 -21.28 10.62 27.35
N GLU A 986 -21.78 11.43 26.41
CA GLU A 986 -22.57 12.64 26.69
C GLU A 986 -23.81 12.35 27.55
N VAL A 987 -24.36 11.14 27.49
CA VAL A 987 -25.49 10.74 28.35
C VAL A 987 -25.15 10.78 29.85
N LEU A 988 -23.85 10.82 30.20
CA LEU A 988 -23.38 10.90 31.59
C LEU A 988 -23.50 12.30 32.19
N ASP A 989 -23.74 13.34 31.38
CA ASP A 989 -23.89 14.72 31.88
C ASP A 989 -24.95 14.83 33.00
N ASP A 990 -26.03 14.04 32.91
CA ASP A 990 -27.14 14.06 33.88
C ASP A 990 -27.02 13.01 35.01
N ILE A 991 -25.91 12.28 35.08
CA ILE A 991 -25.65 11.27 36.11
C ILE A 991 -24.65 11.81 37.13
N GLN A 992 -25.10 12.08 38.36
CA GLN A 992 -24.24 12.63 39.42
C GLN A 992 -23.22 11.64 39.97
N ASP A 993 -23.62 10.38 40.23
CA ASP A 993 -22.72 9.32 40.72
C ASP A 993 -22.41 8.31 39.61
N ARG A 994 -21.16 8.29 39.16
CA ARG A 994 -20.68 7.50 38.02
C ARG A 994 -19.66 6.41 38.41
N GLY A 995 -19.33 6.28 39.70
CA GLY A 995 -18.22 5.44 40.17
C GLY A 995 -18.40 3.92 39.94
N ASN A 996 -19.63 3.50 39.65
CA ASN A 996 -20.00 2.11 39.38
C ASN A 996 -20.20 1.82 37.87
N ILE A 997 -19.87 2.76 36.98
CA ILE A 997 -19.98 2.59 35.52
C ILE A 997 -18.59 2.23 34.96
N TYR A 998 -18.52 1.11 34.26
CA TYR A 998 -17.36 0.69 33.49
C TYR A 998 -17.72 0.73 32.00
N TYR A 999 -17.03 1.59 31.25
CA TYR A 999 -17.28 1.80 29.82
C TYR A 999 -16.28 1.02 28.98
N HIS A 1000 -16.77 0.22 28.04
CA HIS A 1000 -15.96 -0.49 27.07
C HIS A 1000 -16.35 0.01 25.68
N GLY A 1001 -15.52 0.84 25.06
CA GLY A 1001 -15.76 1.36 23.71
C GLY A 1001 -15.02 0.52 22.68
N ILE A 1002 -15.72 0.04 21.66
CA ILE A 1002 -15.08 -0.63 20.52
C ILE A 1002 -15.41 0.06 19.20
N ASP A 1003 -14.40 0.22 18.34
CA ASP A 1003 -14.57 0.72 16.99
C ASP A 1003 -13.62 -0.02 16.04
N ILE A 1004 -14.02 -0.21 14.78
CA ILE A 1004 -13.14 -0.83 13.78
C ILE A 1004 -12.05 0.16 13.32
N SER A 1005 -12.29 1.46 13.50
CA SER A 1005 -11.37 2.55 13.19
C SER A 1005 -10.71 3.07 14.45
N HIS A 1006 -9.38 3.27 14.42
CA HIS A 1006 -8.66 3.90 15.53
C HIS A 1006 -8.79 5.43 15.54
N LYS A 1007 -9.38 6.03 14.50
CA LYS A 1007 -9.31 7.47 14.18
C LYS A 1007 -9.76 8.39 15.33
N PHE A 1008 -10.70 7.96 16.15
CA PHE A 1008 -11.33 8.80 17.18
C PHE A 1008 -11.25 8.22 18.60
N LEU A 1009 -10.53 7.11 18.78
CA LEU A 1009 -10.49 6.41 20.07
C LEU A 1009 -9.77 7.21 21.17
N ASP A 1010 -8.80 8.05 20.80
CA ASP A 1010 -8.15 8.96 21.74
C ASP A 1010 -9.13 10.04 22.24
N ASP A 1011 -9.98 10.58 21.37
CA ASP A 1011 -11.05 11.52 21.75
C ASP A 1011 -12.07 10.84 22.67
N ALA A 1012 -12.45 9.60 22.36
CA ALA A 1012 -13.30 8.78 23.22
C ALA A 1012 -12.68 8.57 24.60
N GLN A 1013 -11.37 8.32 24.65
CA GLN A 1013 -10.62 8.12 25.88
C GLN A 1013 -10.49 9.42 26.70
N ILE A 1014 -10.27 10.56 26.05
CA ILE A 1014 -10.27 11.89 26.68
C ILE A 1014 -11.66 12.19 27.25
N ARG A 1015 -12.71 11.92 26.47
CA ARG A 1015 -14.11 12.14 26.87
C ARG A 1015 -14.48 11.25 28.06
N ALA A 1016 -14.10 9.98 28.06
CA ALA A 1016 -14.32 9.08 29.21
C ALA A 1016 -13.62 9.59 30.48
N ARG A 1017 -12.37 10.07 30.36
CA ARG A 1017 -11.62 10.65 31.49
C ARG A 1017 -12.30 11.89 32.06
N LYS A 1018 -12.87 12.76 31.20
CA LYS A 1018 -13.64 13.95 31.62
C LYS A 1018 -14.79 13.57 32.56
N TYR A 1019 -15.43 12.42 32.35
CA TYR A 1019 -16.53 11.95 33.19
C TYR A 1019 -16.09 11.21 34.45
N GLY A 1020 -14.78 10.93 34.63
CA GLY A 1020 -14.25 10.27 35.82
C GLY A 1020 -14.61 8.79 35.95
N ILE A 1021 -14.94 8.13 34.84
CA ILE A 1021 -15.31 6.70 34.81
C ILE A 1021 -14.11 5.81 34.47
N LYS A 1022 -14.20 4.53 34.83
CA LYS A 1022 -13.26 3.52 34.31
C LYS A 1022 -13.64 3.18 32.88
N SER A 1023 -12.65 3.16 31.98
CA SER A 1023 -12.89 2.84 30.58
C SER A 1023 -11.84 1.89 30.01
N ASN A 1024 -12.24 1.03 29.08
CA ASN A 1024 -11.38 0.32 28.16
C ASN A 1024 -11.84 0.64 26.73
N ILE A 1025 -10.96 1.22 25.92
CA ILE A 1025 -11.32 1.63 24.56
C ILE A 1025 -10.31 1.00 23.61
N GLU A 1026 -10.80 0.22 22.66
CA GLU A 1026 -9.94 -0.59 21.79
C GLU A 1026 -10.45 -0.67 20.36
N THR A 1027 -9.52 -0.85 19.43
CA THR A 1027 -9.85 -1.14 18.05
C THR A 1027 -10.24 -2.61 17.92
N MET A 1028 -11.47 -2.89 17.49
CA MET A 1028 -11.98 -4.25 17.35
C MET A 1028 -12.96 -4.37 16.19
N ASN A 1029 -12.86 -5.46 15.44
CA ASN A 1029 -13.89 -5.82 14.48
C ASN A 1029 -15.08 -6.46 15.21
N THR A 1030 -16.20 -5.75 15.23
CA THR A 1030 -17.44 -6.14 15.92
C THR A 1030 -18.04 -7.46 15.41
N ALA A 1031 -17.77 -7.85 14.17
CA ALA A 1031 -18.22 -9.14 13.62
C ALA A 1031 -17.37 -10.32 14.13
N ALA A 1032 -16.16 -10.07 14.63
CA ALA A 1032 -15.24 -11.07 15.17
C ALA A 1032 -15.11 -11.02 16.70
N MET A 1033 -15.90 -10.19 17.40
CA MET A 1033 -15.81 -10.08 18.86
C MET A 1033 -16.31 -11.36 19.56
N GLU A 1034 -15.60 -11.78 20.60
CA GLU A 1034 -15.84 -13.05 21.31
C GLU A 1034 -16.40 -12.89 22.74
N PHE A 1035 -16.87 -11.69 23.10
CA PHE A 1035 -17.48 -11.46 24.41
C PHE A 1035 -18.69 -12.37 24.67
N ASP A 1036 -18.76 -12.92 25.88
CA ASP A 1036 -19.86 -13.80 26.29
C ASP A 1036 -20.35 -13.47 27.70
N SER A 1037 -21.57 -12.93 27.77
CA SER A 1037 -22.27 -12.70 29.03
C SER A 1037 -21.54 -11.76 30.01
N GLU A 1038 -20.88 -10.73 29.49
CA GLU A 1038 -20.02 -9.81 30.25
C GLU A 1038 -20.67 -8.46 30.59
N PHE A 1039 -21.61 -8.00 29.76
CA PHE A 1039 -22.11 -6.62 29.80
C PHE A 1039 -23.57 -6.53 30.26
N ASP A 1040 -23.84 -5.56 31.15
CA ASP A 1040 -25.19 -5.22 31.63
C ASP A 1040 -25.95 -4.38 30.57
N LEU A 1041 -25.18 -3.59 29.82
CA LEU A 1041 -25.66 -2.69 28.79
C LEU A 1041 -24.79 -2.83 27.54
N VAL A 1042 -25.41 -3.02 26.38
CA VAL A 1042 -24.75 -2.85 25.08
C VAL A 1042 -25.47 -1.71 24.36
N SER A 1043 -24.74 -0.75 23.79
CA SER A 1043 -25.30 0.31 22.96
C SER A 1043 -24.84 0.21 21.52
N ALA A 1044 -25.76 0.44 20.59
CA ALA A 1044 -25.51 0.63 19.16
C ALA A 1044 -26.31 1.86 18.71
N VAL A 1045 -25.72 3.05 18.87
CA VAL A 1045 -26.33 4.33 18.52
C VAL A 1045 -25.70 4.84 17.23
N LEU A 1046 -26.50 5.03 16.18
CA LEU A 1046 -26.03 5.44 14.84
C LEU A 1046 -24.88 4.56 14.33
N PHE A 1047 -25.08 3.24 14.39
CA PHE A 1047 -24.02 2.26 14.13
C PHE A 1047 -24.40 1.22 13.07
N LEU A 1048 -25.66 0.75 13.06
CA LEU A 1048 -26.04 -0.40 12.22
C LEU A 1048 -26.01 -0.07 10.72
N HIS A 1049 -26.21 1.19 10.33
CA HIS A 1049 -26.14 1.61 8.93
C HIS A 1049 -24.72 1.64 8.37
N GLU A 1050 -23.70 1.72 9.25
CA GLU A 1050 -22.27 1.70 8.92
C GLU A 1050 -21.70 0.27 8.82
N VAL A 1051 -22.47 -0.73 9.25
CA VAL A 1051 -22.02 -2.12 9.21
C VAL A 1051 -22.21 -2.71 7.82
N ASP A 1052 -21.17 -3.34 7.27
CA ASP A 1052 -21.26 -4.09 6.01
C ASP A 1052 -22.45 -5.06 6.07
N PRO A 1053 -23.39 -5.03 5.10
CA PRO A 1053 -24.57 -5.90 5.09
C PRO A 1053 -24.26 -7.39 5.27
N LEU A 1054 -23.10 -7.86 4.80
CA LEU A 1054 -22.66 -9.27 4.95
C LEU A 1054 -22.24 -9.61 6.39
N CYS A 1055 -21.82 -8.61 7.17
CA CYS A 1055 -21.36 -8.76 8.54
C CYS A 1055 -22.44 -8.47 9.59
N LEU A 1056 -23.47 -7.68 9.24
CA LEU A 1056 -24.54 -7.28 10.15
C LEU A 1056 -25.18 -8.42 10.96
N PRO A 1057 -25.52 -9.60 10.39
CA PRO A 1057 -26.09 -10.69 11.18
C PRO A 1057 -25.19 -11.16 12.32
N TYR A 1058 -23.89 -11.22 12.07
CA TYR A 1058 -22.88 -11.64 13.05
C TYR A 1058 -22.69 -10.58 14.12
N VAL A 1059 -22.66 -9.31 13.75
CA VAL A 1059 -22.60 -8.19 14.69
C VAL A 1059 -23.80 -8.21 15.65
N ILE A 1060 -25.03 -8.36 15.14
CA ILE A 1060 -26.23 -8.43 15.98
C ILE A 1060 -26.18 -9.64 16.91
N ARG A 1061 -25.82 -10.82 16.40
CA ARG A 1061 -25.66 -12.03 17.22
C ARG A 1061 -24.63 -11.82 18.34
N ASN A 1062 -23.47 -11.25 18.00
CA ASN A 1062 -22.40 -11.03 18.96
C ASN A 1062 -22.81 -10.00 20.04
N MET A 1063 -23.55 -8.93 19.68
CA MET A 1063 -24.08 -7.97 20.67
C MET A 1063 -25.00 -8.67 21.68
N LEU A 1064 -25.86 -9.58 21.23
CA LEU A 1064 -26.73 -10.35 22.13
C LEU A 1064 -25.95 -11.36 22.98
N ARG A 1065 -24.92 -11.98 22.41
CA ARG A 1065 -24.05 -12.91 23.14
C ARG A 1065 -23.31 -12.21 24.28
N ALA A 1066 -22.81 -11.00 24.03
CA ALA A 1066 -22.08 -10.18 24.99
C ALA A 1066 -22.90 -9.76 26.23
N LEU A 1067 -24.24 -9.70 26.12
CA LEU A 1067 -25.12 -9.32 27.23
C LEU A 1067 -25.17 -10.38 28.34
N LYS A 1068 -25.28 -9.97 29.61
CA LYS A 1068 -25.72 -10.85 30.71
C LYS A 1068 -27.17 -11.29 30.52
N SER A 1069 -27.62 -12.30 31.29
CA SER A 1069 -28.97 -12.87 31.19
C SER A 1069 -30.10 -11.85 31.41
N ASP A 1070 -29.88 -10.84 32.26
CA ASP A 1070 -30.80 -9.73 32.52
C ASP A 1070 -30.42 -8.42 31.78
N GLY A 1071 -29.30 -8.45 31.04
CA GLY A 1071 -28.74 -7.33 30.29
C GLY A 1071 -29.69 -6.77 29.23
N THR A 1072 -29.42 -5.53 28.82
CA THR A 1072 -30.22 -4.84 27.78
C THR A 1072 -29.34 -4.29 26.67
N LEU A 1073 -29.71 -4.58 25.42
CA LEU A 1073 -29.16 -3.90 24.25
C LEU A 1073 -30.06 -2.70 23.90
N VAL A 1074 -29.45 -1.53 23.76
CA VAL A 1074 -30.09 -0.29 23.31
C VAL A 1074 -29.62 -0.02 21.89
N ILE A 1075 -30.57 0.07 20.96
CA ILE A 1075 -30.32 0.46 19.57
C ILE A 1075 -31.06 1.76 19.29
N SER A 1076 -30.39 2.73 18.68
CA SER A 1076 -31.04 3.91 18.14
C SER A 1076 -30.42 4.26 16.79
N ASP A 1077 -31.20 4.16 15.71
CA ASP A 1077 -30.68 4.29 14.35
C ASP A 1077 -31.73 4.86 13.38
N PHE A 1078 -31.33 5.13 12.15
CA PHE A 1078 -32.18 5.69 11.10
C PHE A 1078 -33.31 4.72 10.69
N GLU A 1079 -34.55 5.21 10.65
CA GLU A 1079 -35.70 4.40 10.16
C GLU A 1079 -35.66 4.22 8.63
N GLY A 1080 -34.93 5.09 7.94
CA GLY A 1080 -34.60 4.98 6.53
C GLY A 1080 -33.47 5.94 6.16
N PRO A 1081 -33.04 5.99 4.89
CA PRO A 1081 -31.87 6.77 4.50
C PRO A 1081 -31.97 8.24 4.90
N TYR A 1082 -30.91 8.74 5.53
CA TYR A 1082 -30.89 10.04 6.22
C TYR A 1082 -29.83 11.00 5.66
N GLU A 1083 -28.61 10.54 5.36
CA GLU A 1083 -27.53 11.33 4.75
C GLU A 1083 -27.12 10.79 3.38
N GLN A 1084 -26.48 11.64 2.54
CA GLN A 1084 -25.99 11.24 1.21
C GLN A 1084 -24.66 10.46 1.34
N GLU A 1085 -24.67 9.41 2.15
CA GLU A 1085 -23.54 8.51 2.30
C GLU A 1085 -23.62 7.41 1.25
N GLU A 1086 -22.49 7.17 0.57
CA GLU A 1086 -22.36 6.08 -0.40
C GLU A 1086 -21.92 4.82 0.37
N GLY A 1087 -22.49 3.66 0.01
CA GLY A 1087 -22.08 2.38 0.62
C GLY A 1087 -22.68 2.08 2.00
N VAL A 1088 -23.83 2.68 2.35
CA VAL A 1088 -24.58 2.38 3.59
C VAL A 1088 -25.94 1.78 3.29
N VAL A 1089 -26.51 1.04 4.24
CA VAL A 1089 -27.88 0.51 4.18
C VAL A 1089 -28.61 0.87 5.47
N SER A 1090 -29.76 1.52 5.36
CA SER A 1090 -30.59 1.82 6.53
C SER A 1090 -31.46 0.61 6.91
N TRP A 1091 -31.35 0.18 8.17
CA TRP A 1091 -32.07 -0.97 8.71
C TRP A 1091 -33.13 -0.49 9.70
N GLY A 1092 -34.35 -0.24 9.21
CA GLY A 1092 -35.48 0.14 10.06
C GLY A 1092 -35.88 -0.93 11.08
N ALA A 1093 -36.70 -0.54 12.06
CA ALA A 1093 -37.02 -1.40 13.21
C ALA A 1093 -37.61 -2.78 12.83
N GLU A 1094 -38.38 -2.85 11.74
CA GLU A 1094 -38.97 -4.11 11.26
C GLU A 1094 -37.91 -5.13 10.80
N TYR A 1095 -36.77 -4.69 10.27
CA TYR A 1095 -35.70 -5.60 9.83
C TYR A 1095 -34.94 -6.13 11.03
N LEU A 1096 -34.73 -5.28 12.04
CA LEU A 1096 -34.18 -5.70 13.31
C LEU A 1096 -35.06 -6.78 13.97
N GLU A 1097 -36.38 -6.65 13.92
CA GLU A 1097 -37.31 -7.67 14.43
C GLU A 1097 -37.14 -9.00 13.69
N LYS A 1098 -37.07 -8.95 12.35
CA LYS A 1098 -36.81 -10.14 11.54
C LYS A 1098 -35.44 -10.77 11.86
N PHE A 1099 -34.39 -9.97 12.05
CA PHE A 1099 -33.07 -10.46 12.48
C PHE A 1099 -33.15 -11.20 13.81
N LEU A 1100 -33.73 -10.57 14.82
CA LEU A 1100 -33.85 -11.12 16.16
C LEU A 1100 -34.71 -12.40 16.19
N SER A 1101 -35.76 -12.45 15.37
CA SER A 1101 -36.58 -13.65 15.22
C SER A 1101 -35.77 -14.83 14.70
N ASN A 1102 -34.71 -14.61 13.90
CA ASN A 1102 -33.87 -15.66 13.32
C ASN A 1102 -32.62 -16.01 14.14
N ILE A 1103 -32.33 -15.27 15.20
CA ILE A 1103 -31.20 -15.54 16.11
C ILE A 1103 -31.64 -16.25 17.39
N GLY A 1104 -32.83 -15.92 17.93
CA GLY A 1104 -33.30 -16.47 19.20
C GLY A 1104 -34.67 -15.97 19.67
N GLY A 1105 -35.36 -15.15 18.88
CA GLY A 1105 -36.69 -14.62 19.23
C GLY A 1105 -36.65 -13.60 20.37
N ALA A 1106 -35.65 -12.70 20.38
CA ALA A 1106 -35.52 -11.69 21.42
C ALA A 1106 -36.77 -10.80 21.53
N ARG A 1107 -37.20 -10.54 22.77
CA ARG A 1107 -38.25 -9.55 23.04
C ARG A 1107 -37.67 -8.16 22.82
N MET A 1108 -38.32 -7.40 21.94
CA MET A 1108 -37.97 -6.03 21.65
C MET A 1108 -39.11 -5.06 21.98
N SER A 1109 -38.77 -3.79 22.18
CA SER A 1109 -39.72 -2.70 22.35
C SER A 1109 -39.33 -1.54 21.44
N PRO A 1110 -39.75 -1.58 20.15
CA PRO A 1110 -39.43 -0.54 19.20
C PRO A 1110 -40.28 0.72 19.44
N GLY A 1111 -39.71 1.88 19.16
CA GLY A 1111 -40.43 3.15 19.17
C GLY A 1111 -39.92 4.06 18.07
N PHE A 1112 -40.83 4.66 17.32
CA PHE A 1112 -40.49 5.67 16.32
C PHE A 1112 -40.20 7.02 16.99
N VAL A 1113 -39.14 7.69 16.54
CA VAL A 1113 -38.69 8.99 17.03
C VAL A 1113 -38.75 9.99 15.87
N PRO A 1114 -39.71 10.94 15.87
CA PRO A 1114 -39.82 11.93 14.81
C PRO A 1114 -38.70 12.97 14.86
N SER A 1115 -38.18 13.38 13.71
CA SER A 1115 -37.34 14.59 13.59
C SER A 1115 -38.17 15.88 13.68
N GLY A 1116 -37.49 17.04 13.82
CA GLY A 1116 -38.15 18.33 14.00
C GLY A 1116 -38.88 18.83 12.76
N GLU A 1117 -38.15 19.28 11.73
CA GLU A 1117 -38.75 19.90 10.53
C GLU A 1117 -39.45 18.86 9.62
N PHE A 1118 -39.01 17.60 9.60
CA PHE A 1118 -39.51 16.56 8.68
C PHE A 1118 -39.76 15.20 9.35
N PRO A 1119 -40.73 15.12 10.29
CA PRO A 1119 -40.88 14.03 11.24
C PRO A 1119 -41.09 12.64 10.63
N LYS A 1120 -41.67 12.53 9.43
CA LYS A 1120 -41.94 11.25 8.75
C LYS A 1120 -40.76 10.81 7.88
N GLU A 1121 -40.16 11.75 7.16
CA GLU A 1121 -39.05 11.48 6.26
C GLU A 1121 -37.78 11.25 7.08
N LEU A 1122 -37.42 12.13 8.00
CA LEU A 1122 -36.12 12.06 8.67
C LEU A 1122 -36.21 11.42 10.06
N GLY A 1123 -37.12 10.47 10.25
CA GLY A 1123 -37.33 9.79 11.54
C GLY A 1123 -36.29 8.71 11.86
N PHE A 1124 -36.20 8.39 13.14
CA PHE A 1124 -35.34 7.35 13.70
C PHE A 1124 -36.19 6.32 14.41
N TYR A 1125 -35.60 5.17 14.73
CA TYR A 1125 -36.18 4.27 15.71
C TYR A 1125 -35.25 4.14 16.90
N ARG A 1126 -35.88 3.87 18.04
CA ARG A 1126 -35.21 3.35 19.24
C ARG A 1126 -35.74 1.96 19.52
N CYS A 1127 -34.88 1.11 20.08
CA CYS A 1127 -35.25 -0.25 20.42
C CYS A 1127 -34.51 -0.70 21.67
N TYR A 1128 -35.24 -1.27 22.63
CA TYR A 1128 -34.67 -2.02 23.75
C TYR A 1128 -34.84 -3.51 23.48
N VAL A 1129 -33.76 -4.26 23.55
CA VAL A 1129 -33.73 -5.71 23.30
C VAL A 1129 -33.20 -6.43 24.54
N LYS A 1130 -33.96 -7.41 25.03
CA LYS A 1130 -33.51 -8.31 26.11
C LYS A 1130 -32.79 -9.52 25.52
N LYS A 1131 -31.77 -10.01 26.22
CA LYS A 1131 -31.02 -11.22 25.79
C LYS A 1131 -31.98 -12.41 25.64
N PRO A 1132 -32.07 -13.03 24.45
CA PRO A 1132 -32.78 -14.30 24.27
C PRO A 1132 -31.88 -15.48 24.61
N GLU A 1133 -32.45 -16.69 24.63
CA GLU A 1133 -31.67 -17.90 24.38
C GLU A 1133 -31.27 -17.92 22.88
N LEU A 1134 -29.96 -17.97 22.61
CA LEU A 1134 -29.44 -17.97 21.24
C LEU A 1134 -29.62 -19.36 20.60
N ASP A 1135 -30.23 -19.40 19.42
CA ASP A 1135 -30.44 -20.60 18.62
C ASP A 1135 -29.46 -20.61 17.44
N GLU A 1136 -28.29 -21.22 17.65
CA GLU A 1136 -27.21 -21.27 16.68
C GLU A 1136 -27.57 -22.04 15.40
N GLU A 1137 -28.41 -23.06 15.51
CA GLU A 1137 -28.85 -23.84 14.34
C GLU A 1137 -29.78 -23.00 13.46
N ARG A 1138 -30.72 -22.29 14.09
CA ARG A 1138 -31.60 -21.34 13.39
C ARG A 1138 -30.82 -20.19 12.78
N PHE A 1139 -29.85 -19.63 13.50
CA PHE A 1139 -28.98 -18.58 12.97
C PHE A 1139 -28.20 -19.07 11.76
N LYS A 1140 -27.59 -20.26 11.83
CA LYS A 1140 -26.86 -20.85 10.69
C LYS A 1140 -27.77 -21.02 9.47
N LYS A 1141 -28.98 -21.54 9.65
CA LYS A 1141 -29.97 -21.68 8.57
C LYS A 1141 -30.37 -20.32 7.97
N PHE A 1142 -30.49 -19.29 8.79
CA PHE A 1142 -30.75 -17.93 8.34
C PHE A 1142 -29.58 -17.37 7.51
N ILE A 1143 -28.33 -17.58 7.94
CA ILE A 1143 -27.14 -17.19 7.19
C ILE A 1143 -27.06 -17.89 5.83
N GLU A 1144 -27.37 -19.19 5.75
CA GLU A 1144 -27.40 -19.93 4.49
C GLU A 1144 -28.41 -19.34 3.48
N GLY A 1145 -29.54 -18.83 3.98
CA GLY A 1145 -30.59 -18.16 3.18
C GLY A 1145 -30.50 -16.63 3.10
N TYR A 1146 -29.45 -16.01 3.65
CA TYR A 1146 -29.41 -14.56 3.90
C TYR A 1146 -29.48 -13.70 2.64
N GLY A 1147 -29.00 -14.21 1.50
CA GLY A 1147 -29.17 -13.55 0.20
C GLY A 1147 -30.65 -13.27 -0.15
N GLY A 1148 -31.58 -14.14 0.27
CA GLY A 1148 -33.02 -13.90 0.12
C GLY A 1148 -33.54 -12.74 0.98
N PHE A 1149 -32.99 -12.58 2.19
CA PHE A 1149 -33.31 -11.49 3.09
C PHE A 1149 -32.85 -10.13 2.53
N MET A 1150 -31.62 -10.06 2.03
CA MET A 1150 -31.09 -8.85 1.37
C MET A 1150 -31.89 -8.50 0.10
N LYS A 1151 -32.31 -9.49 -0.68
CA LYS A 1151 -33.20 -9.29 -1.84
C LYS A 1151 -34.55 -8.69 -1.44
N ALA A 1152 -35.13 -9.13 -0.33
CA ALA A 1152 -36.37 -8.58 0.20
C ALA A 1152 -36.19 -7.10 0.62
N LYS A 1153 -35.14 -6.79 1.39
CA LYS A 1153 -34.80 -5.41 1.77
C LYS A 1153 -34.63 -4.50 0.54
N LYS A 1154 -33.91 -4.97 -0.48
CA LYS A 1154 -33.75 -4.23 -1.75
C LYS A 1154 -35.08 -3.94 -2.44
N GLU A 1155 -35.99 -4.92 -2.47
CA GLU A 1155 -37.31 -4.76 -3.06
C GLU A 1155 -38.18 -3.77 -2.28
N ASP A 1156 -38.12 -3.78 -0.95
CA ASP A 1156 -38.82 -2.80 -0.12
C ASP A 1156 -38.28 -1.38 -0.33
N SER A 1157 -36.96 -1.21 -0.41
CA SER A 1157 -36.33 0.08 -0.75
C SER A 1157 -36.74 0.56 -2.13
N ARG A 1158 -36.88 -0.36 -3.11
CA ARG A 1158 -37.42 -0.06 -4.44
C ARG A 1158 -38.87 0.40 -4.37
N LYS A 1159 -39.76 -0.31 -3.67
CA LYS A 1159 -41.16 0.08 -3.50
C LYS A 1159 -41.29 1.46 -2.86
N ARG A 1160 -40.52 1.73 -1.80
CA ARG A 1160 -40.53 3.02 -1.12
C ARG A 1160 -40.05 4.15 -2.05
N ARG A 1161 -39.03 3.90 -2.86
CA ARG A 1161 -38.56 4.85 -3.87
C ARG A 1161 -39.66 5.17 -4.89
N GLU A 1162 -40.32 4.14 -5.43
CA GLU A 1162 -41.40 4.34 -6.42
C GLU A 1162 -42.62 5.06 -5.82
N GLU A 1163 -42.93 4.84 -4.55
CA GLU A 1163 -43.98 5.58 -3.83
C GLU A 1163 -43.64 7.08 -3.74
N LEU A 1164 -42.40 7.42 -3.34
CA LEU A 1164 -41.94 8.81 -3.28
C LEU A 1164 -41.91 9.45 -4.68
N ARG A 1165 -41.46 8.70 -5.69
CA ARG A 1165 -41.47 9.13 -7.10
C ARG A 1165 -42.88 9.47 -7.56
N SER A 1166 -43.86 8.62 -7.23
CA SER A 1166 -45.28 8.89 -7.53
C SER A 1166 -45.79 10.18 -6.87
N GLN A 1167 -45.42 10.43 -5.61
CA GLN A 1167 -45.78 11.66 -4.90
C GLN A 1167 -45.15 12.91 -5.53
N ILE A 1168 -43.89 12.84 -5.92
CA ILE A 1168 -43.19 13.94 -6.60
C ILE A 1168 -43.85 14.20 -7.96
N ASN A 1169 -44.03 13.16 -8.79
CA ASN A 1169 -44.63 13.32 -10.12
C ASN A 1169 -46.01 13.98 -10.04
N LYS A 1170 -46.86 13.55 -9.10
CA LYS A 1170 -48.17 14.19 -8.87
C LYS A 1170 -48.02 15.68 -8.56
N ARG A 1171 -47.07 16.04 -7.69
CA ARG A 1171 -46.83 17.44 -7.32
C ARG A 1171 -46.28 18.28 -8.46
N VAL A 1172 -45.39 17.71 -9.28
CA VAL A 1172 -44.87 18.38 -10.47
C VAL A 1172 -46.01 18.61 -11.47
N CYS A 1173 -46.92 17.65 -11.68
CA CYS A 1173 -48.10 17.81 -12.54
C CYS A 1173 -49.01 18.96 -12.05
N GLU A 1174 -49.21 19.07 -10.74
CA GLU A 1174 -49.98 20.17 -10.11
C GLU A 1174 -49.33 21.54 -10.36
N ILE A 1175 -48.02 21.66 -10.18
CA ILE A 1175 -47.28 22.93 -10.34
C ILE A 1175 -47.25 23.36 -11.82
N LEU A 1176 -46.92 22.42 -12.71
CA LEU A 1176 -46.82 22.70 -14.15
C LEU A 1176 -48.19 22.76 -14.85
N LYS A 1177 -49.27 22.36 -14.17
CA LYS A 1177 -50.64 22.23 -14.70
C LYS A 1177 -50.71 21.34 -15.95
N ARG A 1178 -49.92 20.26 -15.97
CA ARG A 1178 -49.88 19.27 -17.06
C ARG A 1178 -50.27 17.89 -16.52
N PRO A 1179 -51.08 17.09 -17.25
CA PRO A 1179 -51.55 15.79 -16.78
C PRO A 1179 -50.45 14.71 -16.80
N ASP A 1180 -49.44 14.87 -17.64
CA ASP A 1180 -48.28 13.99 -17.74
C ASP A 1180 -47.03 14.83 -18.02
N ILE A 1181 -45.87 14.36 -17.54
CA ILE A 1181 -44.60 15.07 -17.66
C ILE A 1181 -43.61 14.15 -18.36
N ASP A 1182 -43.21 14.55 -19.56
CA ASP A 1182 -42.06 13.95 -20.21
C ASP A 1182 -40.79 14.43 -19.48
N THR A 1183 -40.21 13.54 -18.66
CA THR A 1183 -39.02 13.83 -17.87
C THR A 1183 -37.80 14.20 -18.71
N LYS A 1184 -37.83 13.98 -20.03
CA LYS A 1184 -36.76 14.38 -20.97
C LYS A 1184 -36.95 15.78 -21.57
N ASN A 1185 -38.08 16.44 -21.30
CA ASN A 1185 -38.47 17.71 -21.91
C ASN A 1185 -38.94 18.73 -20.85
N ILE A 1186 -38.14 18.92 -19.80
CA ILE A 1186 -38.38 19.95 -18.76
C ILE A 1186 -37.62 21.21 -19.18
N THR A 1187 -38.33 22.30 -19.44
CA THR A 1187 -37.70 23.58 -19.83
C THR A 1187 -37.08 24.31 -18.64
N ASP A 1188 -36.19 25.27 -18.87
CA ASP A 1188 -35.60 26.08 -17.79
C ASP A 1188 -36.67 26.91 -17.04
N GLU A 1189 -37.74 27.33 -17.71
CA GLU A 1189 -38.91 27.94 -17.08
C GLU A 1189 -39.65 26.95 -16.17
N ASP A 1190 -39.85 25.70 -16.61
CA ASP A 1190 -40.44 24.65 -15.77
C ASP A 1190 -39.56 24.41 -14.54
N LYS A 1191 -38.22 24.33 -14.71
CA LYS A 1191 -37.25 24.19 -13.60
C LYS A 1191 -37.34 25.35 -12.61
N LYS A 1192 -37.44 26.59 -13.10
CA LYS A 1192 -37.60 27.78 -12.25
C LYS A 1192 -38.90 27.73 -11.46
N LEU A 1193 -40.01 27.39 -12.11
CA LEU A 1193 -41.32 27.31 -11.45
C LEU A 1193 -41.35 26.21 -10.38
N LEU A 1194 -40.72 25.06 -10.65
CA LEU A 1194 -40.55 23.99 -9.67
C LEU A 1194 -39.69 24.45 -8.49
N ARG A 1195 -38.58 25.16 -8.72
CA ARG A 1195 -37.72 25.71 -7.65
C ARG A 1195 -38.50 26.64 -6.71
N GLU A 1196 -39.39 27.47 -7.26
CA GLU A 1196 -40.17 28.45 -6.48
C GLU A 1196 -41.39 27.84 -5.77
N SER A 1197 -42.00 26.78 -6.33
CA SER A 1197 -43.34 26.30 -5.91
C SER A 1197 -43.38 24.90 -5.30
N MET A 1198 -42.29 24.13 -5.36
CA MET A 1198 -42.26 22.73 -4.92
C MET A 1198 -42.35 22.55 -3.41
N GLY A 1199 -41.78 23.49 -2.65
CA GLY A 1199 -41.69 23.43 -1.19
C GLY A 1199 -40.64 22.44 -0.69
N LYS A 1200 -40.10 22.70 0.51
CA LYS A 1200 -38.98 21.92 1.08
C LYS A 1200 -39.30 20.44 1.31
N GLU A 1201 -40.54 20.10 1.66
CA GLU A 1201 -40.98 18.71 1.90
C GLU A 1201 -40.71 17.81 0.69
N TYR A 1202 -41.03 18.29 -0.52
CA TYR A 1202 -40.80 17.54 -1.76
C TYR A 1202 -39.32 17.50 -2.17
N GLY A 1203 -38.54 18.52 -1.78
CA GLY A 1203 -37.09 18.49 -1.87
C GLY A 1203 -36.46 17.36 -1.03
N ILE A 1204 -36.90 17.18 0.22
CA ILE A 1204 -36.47 16.07 1.08
C ILE A 1204 -36.88 14.71 0.47
N LYS A 1205 -38.10 14.61 -0.07
CA LYS A 1205 -38.54 13.39 -0.76
C LYS A 1205 -37.66 13.07 -1.98
N ALA A 1206 -37.23 14.07 -2.75
CA ALA A 1206 -36.33 13.86 -3.89
C ALA A 1206 -34.93 13.40 -3.45
N LEU A 1207 -34.37 14.02 -2.40
CA LEU A 1207 -33.11 13.59 -1.80
C LEU A 1207 -33.19 12.13 -1.32
N LYS A 1208 -34.31 11.73 -0.72
CA LYS A 1208 -34.55 10.35 -0.31
C LYS A 1208 -34.63 9.37 -1.47
N ILE A 1209 -35.23 9.74 -2.60
CA ILE A 1209 -35.22 8.89 -3.81
C ILE A 1209 -33.78 8.63 -4.25
N ARG A 1210 -32.94 9.67 -4.23
CA ARG A 1210 -31.51 9.54 -4.55
C ARG A 1210 -30.80 8.57 -3.58
N MET A 1211 -31.00 8.74 -2.28
CA MET A 1211 -30.40 7.88 -1.25
C MET A 1211 -30.89 6.43 -1.36
N LEU A 1212 -32.20 6.20 -1.52
CA LEU A 1212 -32.76 4.86 -1.74
C LEU A 1212 -32.21 4.22 -3.01
N THR A 1213 -31.92 5.01 -4.04
CA THR A 1213 -31.30 4.50 -5.25
C THR A 1213 -29.87 4.02 -5.01
N ASN A 1214 -29.07 4.77 -4.24
CA ASN A 1214 -27.74 4.35 -3.84
C ASN A 1214 -27.78 3.08 -2.97
N GLU A 1215 -28.72 3.01 -2.02
CA GLU A 1215 -28.92 1.83 -1.18
C GLU A 1215 -29.26 0.59 -2.02
N ILE A 1216 -30.11 0.72 -3.05
CA ILE A 1216 -30.45 -0.38 -3.96
C ILE A 1216 -29.21 -0.87 -4.73
N LEU A 1217 -28.40 0.05 -5.25
CA LEU A 1217 -27.17 -0.28 -5.97
C LEU A 1217 -26.17 -1.02 -5.09
N PHE A 1218 -25.99 -0.54 -3.87
CA PHE A 1218 -25.08 -1.15 -2.91
C PHE A 1218 -25.59 -2.53 -2.45
N LEU A 1219 -26.89 -2.69 -2.24
CA LEU A 1219 -27.49 -4.00 -1.98
C LEU A 1219 -27.34 -4.96 -3.16
N ASP A 1220 -27.46 -4.48 -4.40
CA ASP A 1220 -27.20 -5.29 -5.62
C ASP A 1220 -25.77 -5.83 -5.63
N GLU A 1221 -24.79 -4.98 -5.32
CA GLU A 1221 -23.39 -5.37 -5.18
C GLU A 1221 -23.20 -6.43 -4.09
N LYS A 1222 -23.71 -6.19 -2.88
CA LYS A 1222 -23.58 -7.11 -1.73
C LYS A 1222 -24.30 -8.44 -1.92
N ILE A 1223 -25.46 -8.43 -2.59
CA ILE A 1223 -26.13 -9.67 -3.00
C ILE A 1223 -25.25 -10.45 -3.98
N GLY A 1224 -24.63 -9.77 -4.95
CA GLY A 1224 -23.69 -10.39 -5.89
C GLY A 1224 -22.46 -10.98 -5.21
N GLU A 1225 -21.86 -10.29 -4.25
CA GLU A 1225 -20.78 -10.81 -3.38
C GLU A 1225 -21.23 -12.10 -2.67
N PHE A 1226 -22.38 -12.06 -2.00
CA PHE A 1226 -22.92 -13.23 -1.29
C PHE A 1226 -23.17 -14.43 -2.23
N GLU A 1227 -23.71 -14.20 -3.41
CA GLU A 1227 -23.98 -15.24 -4.41
C GLU A 1227 -22.71 -15.86 -5.00
N ARG A 1228 -21.61 -15.10 -5.08
CA ARG A 1228 -20.28 -15.61 -5.46
C ARG A 1228 -19.59 -16.43 -4.37
N GLY A 1229 -20.21 -16.55 -3.20
CA GLY A 1229 -19.64 -17.26 -2.05
C GLY A 1229 -18.78 -16.37 -1.16
N GLU A 1230 -18.71 -15.06 -1.42
CA GLU A 1230 -18.08 -14.12 -0.49
C GLU A 1230 -18.93 -14.06 0.79
N ARG A 1231 -18.25 -14.00 1.94
CA ARG A 1231 -18.85 -13.93 3.26
C ARG A 1231 -18.24 -12.75 4.02
N CYS A 1232 -18.78 -12.44 5.20
CA CYS A 1232 -18.19 -11.43 6.06
C CYS A 1232 -16.68 -11.69 6.20
N ARG A 1233 -15.84 -10.76 5.74
CA ARG A 1233 -14.38 -10.95 5.56
C ARG A 1233 -13.61 -11.21 6.86
N SER A 1234 -14.29 -11.21 8.00
CA SER A 1234 -13.75 -11.42 9.34
C SER A 1234 -14.06 -12.80 9.93
N ILE A 1235 -14.76 -13.67 9.19
CA ILE A 1235 -15.06 -15.07 9.51
C ILE A 1235 -14.55 -15.92 8.35
#